data_AF-A0AA88M547-F1
#
_entry.id   AF-A0AA88M547-F1
#
_cell.length_a   1.000
_cell.length_b   1.000
_cell.length_c   1.000
_cell.angle_alpha   90.00
_cell.angle_beta   90.00
_cell.angle_gamma   90.00
#
_symmetry.space_group_name_H-M   'P 1'
#
loop_
_entity.id
_entity.type
_entity.pdbx_description
1 polymer ?
#
loop_
_entity_poly.entity_id
_entity_poly.type
_entity_poly.pdbx_seq_one_letter_code
_entity_poly.pdbx_strand_id
1 'polypeptide(L)'
;MATARTENVGPVVMGLKQNGQLRGQTKPASVQPVSTTQGKALGAPQKAGTGPQDGGGIKFGDDWKRSLQLPPKDNRVKTSDVTATKGNEFEDYCLKRELLMGIFEMGWEKPSPIQEESIPIALSGRDILARAKNGTGKSGAYLIPLLERIDLKKDHIQAMVMVPTRELALQVSQISIQISKHLGGVKVMATTGGTNLRDDIMRLDETVHVVIATPGRILDLIKKGVAKVDKVQMMVMDEADKLLSQDFLVLIEDIIGFLPKNRQILLYSATFPISVQKFMAKHLQKPYEINLMEELTLKGITQFYAYVTERQKVHCLNTLFSRLQINQSIIFCNSTQRVELLAKKITQLGYSCFYIHAKMMQEYRNRVFHDFRNGLCRNLVCTDLFTRGIDIQAVNVVINFDFPKNAETYLHRIGRSGRFGHLGLAINLITSEDRFNLKAIEDQLVTDIKPIPGSIDKSLYVAEYHSASGDCDVEEAGQSVTPFFFFGFTRLYFRLHRPLKITTMGSVLAASSPNPPPPATGGTAGPGLTVPPGFGMPPVSSVIPPAGAGSGQQQEAENPLPNPGAFDECHRKCKEVFPMQMEGVRLVINKGLSNHFQVNHTVLLSSLGDSSYRFGATYVGSKQTGPAEFFPIMVGDMDNSGSLNAQIIHQITNRIRSKVAFQTQQQKFVNWQADAELRGEDFTATITLGNPDVLVGSGIIVTHYLQSITPALALGGELVYHRRPGEEGAVMSLVGRYTGTNYIATLTLGSAGAHASYYHKANDQLQVGVEFEASPRMQETSVSFGYQLDVPKANLQFKGSLDSNWVVGATIEKKLLPLPLSLVLCSFLNHRKNKFQCGFGVTIG
;
A
#
# COMPACT_ATOMS: atom_id res chain seq x y z
N MET A 1 -35.50 35.32 5.59
CA MET A 1 -36.28 35.16 6.84
C MET A 1 -36.49 33.69 7.12
N ALA A 2 -36.61 33.31 8.39
CA ALA A 2 -37.31 32.10 8.81
C ALA A 2 -38.55 32.52 9.60
N THR A 3 -39.58 31.70 9.49
CA THR A 3 -40.93 31.85 10.03
C THR A 3 -41.01 32.27 11.50
N ALA A 4 -41.89 33.23 11.78
CA ALA A 4 -42.45 33.40 13.11
C ALA A 4 -43.26 32.17 13.51
N ARG A 5 -43.17 31.76 14.78
CA ARG A 5 -44.17 30.89 15.41
C ARG A 5 -45.25 31.78 16.02
N THR A 6 -46.50 31.58 15.63
CA THR A 6 -47.63 31.99 16.47
C THR A 6 -47.77 31.01 17.64
N GLU A 7 -48.06 31.56 18.82
CA GLU A 7 -48.29 30.81 20.04
C GLU A 7 -49.63 30.05 19.97
N ASN A 8 -49.76 28.99 20.78
CA ASN A 8 -51.06 28.70 21.36
C ASN A 8 -50.93 28.08 22.75
N VAL A 9 -51.87 28.47 23.61
CA VAL A 9 -51.82 28.28 25.07
C VAL A 9 -52.29 26.86 25.46
N GLY A 10 -51.84 26.35 26.61
CA GLY A 10 -52.22 25.02 27.12
C GLY A 10 -53.71 24.89 27.51
N PRO A 11 -54.11 23.71 28.01
CA PRO A 11 -54.34 23.69 29.46
C PRO A 11 -53.91 22.42 30.22
N VAL A 12 -53.78 22.68 31.53
CA VAL A 12 -53.78 21.81 32.73
C VAL A 12 -54.71 20.58 32.67
N VAL A 13 -54.31 19.45 33.30
CA VAL A 13 -55.09 18.69 34.32
C VAL A 13 -54.35 17.46 34.90
N MET A 14 -54.42 17.35 36.24
CA MET A 14 -54.29 16.21 37.18
C MET A 14 -53.49 14.95 36.82
N GLY A 15 -52.59 14.57 37.75
CA GLY A 15 -51.92 13.28 37.78
C GLY A 15 -52.57 12.21 38.68
N LEU A 16 -51.78 11.23 39.10
CA LEU A 16 -52.06 10.38 40.27
C LEU A 16 -50.79 9.62 40.73
N LYS A 17 -50.81 9.19 41.99
CA LYS A 17 -49.72 8.52 42.72
C LYS A 17 -49.68 7.02 42.42
N GLN A 18 -48.51 6.38 42.59
CA GLN A 18 -48.39 5.34 43.63
C GLN A 18 -46.95 5.13 44.12
N ASN A 19 -46.82 4.80 45.41
CA ASN A 19 -45.56 4.57 46.13
C ASN A 19 -45.14 3.10 46.08
N GLY A 20 -43.84 2.84 46.30
CA GLY A 20 -43.29 1.49 46.46
C GLY A 20 -41.87 1.47 47.05
N GLN A 21 -41.65 2.11 48.20
CA GLN A 21 -40.37 2.02 48.93
C GLN A 21 -40.30 0.76 49.81
N LEU A 22 -39.12 0.14 49.87
CA LEU A 22 -38.47 -0.49 51.04
C LEU A 22 -36.98 -0.64 50.65
N ARG A 23 -36.07 0.27 51.05
CA ARG A 23 -35.20 0.24 52.25
C ARG A 23 -34.51 -1.11 52.53
N GLY A 24 -33.20 -1.18 52.83
CA GLY A 24 -32.31 -0.12 53.34
C GLY A 24 -30.80 -0.25 53.02
N GLN A 25 -30.02 0.63 53.68
CA GLN A 25 -28.57 0.89 53.55
C GLN A 25 -27.75 -0.09 54.45
N THR A 26 -26.41 -0.16 54.54
CA THR A 26 -25.30 0.84 54.50
C THR A 26 -23.91 0.23 54.14
N LYS A 27 -22.94 1.10 53.76
CA LYS A 27 -21.47 0.90 53.58
C LYS A 27 -20.70 0.69 54.93
N PRO A 28 -19.33 0.58 55.02
CA PRO A 28 -18.23 0.60 54.00
C PRO A 28 -17.07 -0.44 54.11
N ALA A 29 -16.33 -0.56 52.99
CA ALA A 29 -14.88 -0.81 52.75
C ALA A 29 -13.92 -1.50 53.78
N SER A 30 -13.09 -2.46 53.29
CA SER A 30 -11.61 -2.34 53.24
C SER A 30 -10.84 -3.58 52.67
N VAL A 31 -9.74 -3.29 51.92
CA VAL A 31 -8.42 -3.99 51.86
C VAL A 31 -8.30 -5.50 51.45
N GLN A 32 -7.93 -5.70 50.16
CA GLN A 32 -6.76 -6.48 49.65
C GLN A 32 -6.70 -8.04 49.81
N PRO A 33 -5.74 -8.77 49.17
CA PRO A 33 -6.11 -9.89 48.29
C PRO A 33 -5.62 -11.28 48.74
N VAL A 34 -6.19 -12.35 48.15
CA VAL A 34 -5.80 -13.74 48.42
C VAL A 34 -5.49 -14.52 47.14
N SER A 35 -4.52 -15.43 47.29
CA SER A 35 -3.84 -16.24 46.28
C SER A 35 -4.63 -17.41 45.70
N THR A 36 -4.29 -17.72 44.45
CA THR A 36 -3.95 -19.06 43.88
C THR A 36 -4.28 -20.32 44.67
N THR A 37 -4.82 -21.34 43.99
CA THR A 37 -4.56 -22.74 44.37
C THR A 37 -4.44 -23.64 43.12
N GLN A 38 -3.36 -24.42 43.07
CA GLN A 38 -3.08 -25.46 42.07
C GLN A 38 -3.32 -26.86 42.68
N GLY A 39 -3.64 -27.84 41.83
CA GLY A 39 -3.12 -29.22 41.97
C GLY A 39 -2.20 -29.46 40.77
N LYS A 40 -0.89 -29.68 40.93
CA LYS A 40 -0.21 -30.95 41.31
C LYS A 40 -0.55 -32.09 40.33
N ALA A 41 0.41 -32.83 39.77
CA ALA A 41 1.65 -33.36 40.35
C ALA A 41 2.67 -33.73 39.22
N LEU A 42 3.92 -34.18 39.42
CA LEU A 42 4.97 -34.05 40.46
C LEU A 42 6.28 -34.57 39.81
N GLY A 43 7.44 -34.01 40.17
CA GLY A 43 8.75 -34.53 39.72
C GLY A 43 9.89 -33.58 40.12
N ALA A 44 10.75 -34.01 41.03
CA ALA A 44 11.79 -33.20 41.68
C ALA A 44 13.11 -34.01 41.76
N PRO A 45 14.20 -33.47 42.35
CA PRO A 45 14.89 -32.23 42.00
C PRO A 45 16.43 -32.45 41.88
N GLN A 46 17.17 -31.51 41.29
CA GLN A 46 18.61 -31.36 41.60
C GLN A 46 19.04 -29.89 41.66
N LYS A 47 20.10 -29.63 42.45
CA LYS A 47 20.42 -28.33 43.06
C LYS A 47 21.19 -27.38 42.14
N ALA A 48 20.98 -26.07 42.35
CA ALA A 48 21.88 -25.04 41.87
C ALA A 48 23.17 -24.98 42.71
N GLY A 49 24.29 -24.63 42.05
CA GLY A 49 25.58 -24.27 42.64
C GLY A 49 26.12 -22.99 42.00
N THR A 50 26.91 -22.23 42.74
CA THR A 50 27.21 -20.80 42.49
C THR A 50 28.49 -20.52 41.67
N GLY A 51 28.37 -19.70 40.62
CA GLY A 51 29.41 -18.80 40.08
C GLY A 51 30.67 -19.42 39.43
N PRO A 52 31.53 -18.62 38.75
CA PRO A 52 31.51 -17.15 38.63
C PRO A 52 31.23 -16.64 37.20
N GLN A 53 31.23 -15.31 37.04
CA GLN A 53 31.44 -14.66 35.74
C GLN A 53 32.88 -14.92 35.26
N ASP A 54 33.08 -15.18 33.96
CA ASP A 54 34.40 -15.03 33.35
C ASP A 54 34.30 -14.59 31.88
N GLY A 55 35.23 -13.73 31.45
CA GLY A 55 35.31 -13.12 30.12
C GLY A 55 36.01 -14.04 29.13
N GLY A 56 35.34 -15.12 28.72
CA GLY A 56 35.90 -16.14 27.82
C GLY A 56 36.01 -15.72 26.36
N GLY A 57 37.08 -15.01 25.98
CA GLY A 57 37.48 -14.87 24.58
C GLY A 57 37.93 -16.23 24.01
N ILE A 58 37.14 -16.80 23.10
CA ILE A 58 37.40 -18.10 22.45
C ILE A 58 38.77 -18.08 21.77
N LYS A 59 39.64 -19.05 22.11
CA LYS A 59 41.05 -19.07 21.70
C LYS A 59 41.24 -19.72 20.33
N PHE A 60 42.43 -19.51 19.75
CA PHE A 60 42.82 -20.12 18.49
C PHE A 60 43.05 -21.62 18.70
N GLY A 61 42.31 -22.47 17.98
CA GLY A 61 42.32 -23.93 18.13
C GLY A 61 41.10 -24.51 18.86
N ASP A 62 40.19 -23.69 19.40
CA ASP A 62 38.88 -24.17 19.86
C ASP A 62 38.03 -24.64 18.67
N ASP A 63 37.37 -25.78 18.84
CA ASP A 63 36.56 -26.45 17.81
C ASP A 63 35.19 -25.75 17.67
N TRP A 64 35.22 -24.45 17.34
CA TRP A 64 34.10 -23.50 17.34
C TRP A 64 32.90 -23.98 16.52
N LYS A 65 33.13 -24.81 15.51
CA LYS A 65 32.09 -25.49 14.71
C LYS A 65 31.11 -26.31 15.58
N ARG A 66 31.56 -26.89 16.70
CA ARG A 66 30.71 -27.62 17.67
C ARG A 66 29.76 -26.72 18.47
N SER A 67 30.05 -25.42 18.56
CA SER A 67 29.21 -24.44 19.26
C SER A 67 28.08 -23.87 18.39
N LEU A 68 28.08 -24.17 17.09
CA LEU A 68 27.10 -23.63 16.13
C LEU A 68 25.88 -24.54 16.00
N GLN A 69 24.71 -23.92 15.91
CA GLN A 69 23.47 -24.60 15.56
C GLN A 69 23.36 -24.67 14.03
N LEU A 70 23.84 -25.77 13.45
CA LEU A 70 23.78 -26.00 12.01
C LEU A 70 22.35 -26.39 11.57
N PRO A 71 21.87 -25.92 10.40
CA PRO A 71 20.59 -26.36 9.84
C PRO A 71 20.66 -27.82 9.32
N PRO A 72 19.50 -28.48 9.12
CA PRO A 72 19.47 -29.84 8.56
C PRO A 72 20.14 -29.93 7.19
N LYS A 73 20.89 -31.01 6.94
CA LYS A 73 21.55 -31.23 5.64
C LYS A 73 20.54 -31.47 4.52
N ASP A 74 20.71 -30.73 3.42
CA ASP A 74 19.91 -30.87 2.21
C ASP A 74 20.53 -31.90 1.26
N ASN A 75 19.98 -33.12 1.32
CA ASN A 75 20.41 -34.29 0.56
C ASN A 75 19.79 -34.38 -0.86
N ARG A 76 19.04 -33.37 -1.31
CA ARG A 76 18.44 -33.36 -2.66
C ARG A 76 19.53 -33.30 -3.73
N VAL A 77 19.28 -33.91 -4.89
CA VAL A 77 20.16 -33.85 -6.06
C VAL A 77 20.38 -32.39 -6.48
N LYS A 78 21.62 -32.08 -6.86
CA LYS A 78 22.09 -30.76 -7.31
C LYS A 78 22.84 -30.91 -8.64
N THR A 79 22.56 -30.04 -9.59
CA THR A 79 23.22 -30.02 -10.91
C THR A 79 24.70 -29.67 -10.84
N SER A 80 25.45 -30.07 -11.87
CA SER A 80 26.91 -29.86 -11.98
C SER A 80 27.33 -28.40 -11.87
N ASP A 81 26.50 -27.46 -12.32
CA ASP A 81 26.77 -26.01 -12.19
C ASP A 81 26.62 -25.45 -10.75
N VAL A 82 26.35 -26.31 -9.77
CA VAL A 82 26.42 -26.01 -8.33
C VAL A 82 27.40 -26.94 -7.60
N THR A 83 27.69 -28.13 -8.12
CA THR A 83 28.57 -29.13 -7.47
C THR A 83 29.98 -29.22 -8.03
N ALA A 84 30.23 -28.75 -9.26
CA ALA A 84 31.56 -28.73 -9.91
C ALA A 84 32.45 -27.62 -9.32
N THR A 85 32.92 -27.87 -8.10
CA THR A 85 33.87 -27.02 -7.36
C THR A 85 35.29 -27.54 -7.58
N LYS A 86 36.31 -26.69 -7.41
CA LYS A 86 37.72 -27.09 -7.48
C LYS A 86 38.22 -27.74 -6.18
N GLY A 87 37.35 -27.89 -5.19
CA GLY A 87 37.61 -28.57 -3.91
C GLY A 87 38.02 -27.66 -2.76
N ASN A 88 38.00 -26.33 -2.93
CA ASN A 88 38.31 -25.39 -1.85
C ASN A 88 37.18 -25.31 -0.81
N GLU A 89 37.56 -25.04 0.44
CA GLU A 89 36.66 -24.79 1.57
C GLU A 89 36.60 -23.28 1.88
N PHE A 90 35.57 -22.82 2.60
CA PHE A 90 35.47 -21.39 2.96
C PHE A 90 36.64 -20.87 3.83
N GLU A 91 37.31 -21.78 4.55
CA GLU A 91 38.44 -21.46 5.42
C GLU A 91 39.70 -21.08 4.61
N ASP A 92 39.84 -21.58 3.37
CA ASP A 92 40.98 -21.30 2.50
C ASP A 92 41.05 -19.83 2.04
N TYR A 93 39.92 -19.11 2.12
CA TYR A 93 39.85 -17.68 1.76
C TYR A 93 40.37 -16.73 2.86
N CYS A 94 40.87 -17.26 3.99
CA CYS A 94 41.47 -16.47 5.09
C CYS A 94 40.55 -15.34 5.63
N LEU A 95 39.24 -15.61 5.68
CA LEU A 95 38.22 -14.69 6.18
C LEU A 95 38.29 -14.51 7.70
N LYS A 96 37.71 -13.42 8.22
CA LYS A 96 37.46 -13.23 9.66
C LYS A 96 36.70 -14.45 10.22
N ARG A 97 37.13 -14.96 11.38
CA ARG A 97 36.49 -16.11 12.05
C ARG A 97 35.01 -15.87 12.30
N GLU A 98 34.67 -14.65 12.68
CA GLU A 98 33.30 -14.20 12.97
C GLU A 98 32.43 -14.22 11.70
N LEU A 99 33.01 -13.95 10.52
CA LEU A 99 32.34 -14.08 9.22
C LEU A 99 32.15 -15.56 8.84
N LEU A 100 33.16 -16.41 9.06
CA LEU A 100 33.05 -17.86 8.87
C LEU A 100 31.93 -18.46 9.74
N MET A 101 31.82 -18.07 11.02
CA MET A 101 30.72 -18.51 11.89
C MET A 101 29.34 -18.22 11.30
N GLY A 102 29.14 -17.03 10.71
CA GLY A 102 27.88 -16.67 10.03
C GLY A 102 27.62 -17.46 8.75
N ILE A 103 28.66 -17.82 7.99
CA ILE A 103 28.57 -18.65 6.80
C ILE A 103 28.12 -20.09 7.16
N PHE A 104 28.72 -20.69 8.20
CA PHE A 104 28.34 -22.04 8.65
C PHE A 104 26.94 -22.08 9.30
N GLU A 105 26.52 -21.07 10.06
CA GLU A 105 25.12 -20.99 10.55
C GLU A 105 24.08 -20.89 9.43
N MET A 106 24.44 -20.34 8.26
CA MET A 106 23.58 -20.33 7.07
C MET A 106 23.50 -21.70 6.37
N GLY A 107 24.22 -22.71 6.85
CA GLY A 107 24.29 -24.05 6.26
C GLY A 107 25.17 -24.13 5.02
N TRP A 108 26.05 -23.15 4.79
CA TRP A 108 26.94 -23.12 3.64
C TRP A 108 28.24 -23.84 4.01
N GLU A 109 28.25 -25.17 3.89
CA GLU A 109 29.44 -25.98 4.19
C GLU A 109 30.57 -25.74 3.18
N LYS A 110 30.24 -25.69 1.88
CA LYS A 110 31.20 -25.52 0.78
C LYS A 110 30.83 -24.34 -0.12
N PRO A 111 31.80 -23.61 -0.70
CA PRO A 111 31.55 -22.55 -1.67
C PRO A 111 30.95 -23.12 -2.95
N SER A 112 29.99 -22.41 -3.55
CA SER A 112 29.52 -22.72 -4.91
C SER A 112 30.54 -22.25 -5.96
N PRO A 113 30.49 -22.72 -7.22
CA PRO A 113 31.48 -22.36 -8.24
C PRO A 113 31.60 -20.84 -8.49
N ILE A 114 30.49 -20.08 -8.35
CA ILE A 114 30.51 -18.60 -8.44
C ILE A 114 31.12 -17.94 -7.19
N GLN A 115 31.01 -18.57 -6.03
CA GLN A 115 31.68 -18.10 -4.81
C GLN A 115 33.18 -18.38 -4.90
N GLU A 116 33.57 -19.57 -5.38
CA GLU A 116 34.95 -20.01 -5.52
C GLU A 116 35.78 -19.16 -6.51
N GLU A 117 35.21 -18.77 -7.65
CA GLU A 117 35.87 -17.84 -8.58
C GLU A 117 35.84 -16.38 -8.08
N SER A 118 34.73 -15.94 -7.47
CA SER A 118 34.51 -14.50 -7.21
C SER A 118 35.10 -14.00 -5.90
N ILE A 119 35.00 -14.78 -4.81
CA ILE A 119 35.48 -14.37 -3.48
C ILE A 119 36.96 -13.98 -3.49
N PRO A 120 37.92 -14.83 -3.94
CA PRO A 120 39.34 -14.48 -3.88
C PRO A 120 39.69 -13.27 -4.76
N ILE A 121 39.02 -13.12 -5.91
CA ILE A 121 39.24 -11.98 -6.81
C ILE A 121 38.67 -10.69 -6.22
N ALA A 122 37.49 -10.74 -5.59
CA ALA A 122 36.93 -9.59 -4.90
C ALA A 122 37.79 -9.19 -3.69
N LEU A 123 38.32 -10.18 -2.94
CA LEU A 123 39.29 -9.96 -1.86
C LEU A 123 40.65 -9.44 -2.33
N SER A 124 40.99 -9.53 -3.63
CA SER A 124 42.17 -8.86 -4.20
C SER A 124 41.94 -7.36 -4.46
N GLY A 125 40.69 -6.89 -4.47
CA GLY A 125 40.33 -5.50 -4.78
C GLY A 125 40.07 -5.21 -6.27
N ARG A 126 40.08 -6.21 -7.16
CA ARG A 126 39.74 -6.03 -8.58
C ARG A 126 38.24 -5.93 -8.83
N ASP A 127 37.86 -5.19 -9.87
CA ASP A 127 36.51 -5.22 -10.41
C ASP A 127 36.16 -6.61 -10.95
N ILE A 128 34.89 -6.97 -10.87
CA ILE A 128 34.37 -8.27 -11.34
C ILE A 128 33.21 -8.05 -12.30
N LEU A 129 33.25 -8.78 -13.40
CA LEU A 129 32.12 -9.02 -14.28
C LEU A 129 31.72 -10.49 -14.16
N ALA A 130 30.62 -10.78 -13.49
CA ALA A 130 30.15 -12.14 -13.28
C ALA A 130 28.87 -12.43 -14.07
N ARG A 131 28.95 -13.38 -14.99
CA ARG A 131 27.79 -14.03 -15.61
C ARG A 131 27.42 -15.28 -14.84
N ALA A 132 26.27 -15.26 -14.20
CA ALA A 132 25.77 -16.43 -13.48
C ALA A 132 24.24 -16.44 -13.39
N LYS A 133 23.67 -17.63 -13.56
CA LYS A 133 22.22 -17.89 -13.43
C LYS A 133 21.69 -17.47 -12.05
N ASN A 134 20.39 -17.28 -11.95
CA ASN A 134 19.76 -17.01 -10.66
C ASN A 134 19.73 -18.29 -9.80
N GLY A 135 19.96 -18.16 -8.49
CA GLY A 135 19.92 -19.28 -7.56
C GLY A 135 21.21 -20.12 -7.43
N THR A 136 22.38 -19.64 -7.87
CA THR A 136 23.70 -20.29 -7.64
C THR A 136 24.46 -19.81 -6.40
N GLY A 137 23.81 -19.05 -5.51
CA GLY A 137 24.49 -18.44 -4.36
C GLY A 137 25.24 -17.13 -4.67
N LYS A 138 24.91 -16.44 -5.78
CA LYS A 138 25.47 -15.12 -6.16
C LYS A 138 25.53 -14.12 -5.01
N SER A 139 24.49 -14.04 -4.18
CA SER A 139 24.49 -13.14 -3.02
C SER A 139 25.59 -13.44 -2.02
N GLY A 140 25.92 -14.71 -1.77
CA GLY A 140 27.10 -15.06 -0.97
C GLY A 140 28.41 -14.63 -1.63
N ALA A 141 28.52 -14.81 -2.95
CA ALA A 141 29.73 -14.49 -3.71
C ALA A 141 30.14 -13.01 -3.64
N TYR A 142 29.19 -12.07 -3.50
CA TYR A 142 29.50 -10.66 -3.25
C TYR A 142 29.37 -10.22 -1.80
N LEU A 143 28.45 -10.79 -0.99
CA LEU A 143 28.29 -10.37 0.41
C LEU A 143 29.47 -10.77 1.28
N ILE A 144 30.09 -11.94 1.04
CA ILE A 144 31.25 -12.40 1.80
C ILE A 144 32.44 -11.43 1.67
N PRO A 145 32.96 -11.13 0.46
CA PRO A 145 34.07 -10.18 0.32
C PRO A 145 33.68 -8.74 0.69
N LEU A 146 32.41 -8.36 0.53
CA LEU A 146 31.90 -7.07 0.98
C LEU A 146 31.98 -6.95 2.51
N LEU A 147 31.48 -7.93 3.25
CA LEU A 147 31.49 -7.93 4.71
C LEU A 147 32.91 -8.04 5.28
N GLU A 148 33.78 -8.83 4.63
CA GLU A 148 35.20 -8.92 4.98
C GLU A 148 35.89 -7.55 4.86
N ARG A 149 35.56 -6.76 3.83
CA ARG A 149 36.18 -5.43 3.62
C ARG A 149 35.66 -4.32 4.54
N ILE A 150 34.66 -4.57 5.40
CA ILE A 150 34.16 -3.56 6.36
C ILE A 150 35.13 -3.39 7.53
N ASP A 151 35.43 -2.12 7.83
CA ASP A 151 36.12 -1.67 9.04
C ASP A 151 35.10 -1.09 10.04
N LEU A 152 34.86 -1.81 11.13
CA LEU A 152 33.88 -1.46 12.17
C LEU A 152 34.28 -0.24 13.01
N LYS A 153 35.51 0.27 12.87
CA LYS A 153 35.97 1.47 13.59
C LYS A 153 35.56 2.77 12.91
N LYS A 154 34.82 2.69 11.80
CA LYS A 154 34.51 3.83 10.92
C LYS A 154 33.00 3.95 10.71
N ASP A 155 32.40 4.91 11.42
CA ASP A 155 30.98 5.26 11.36
C ASP A 155 30.59 5.98 10.06
N HIS A 156 30.73 5.30 8.92
CA HIS A 156 30.27 5.77 7.62
C HIS A 156 29.93 4.62 6.69
N ILE A 157 29.18 4.93 5.62
CA ILE A 157 28.86 3.96 4.57
C ILE A 157 30.17 3.58 3.86
N GLN A 158 30.44 2.28 3.76
CA GLN A 158 31.65 1.71 3.17
C GLN A 158 31.37 0.88 1.93
N ALA A 159 30.20 0.24 1.89
CA ALA A 159 29.76 -0.57 0.76
C ALA A 159 28.29 -0.31 0.41
N MET A 160 27.98 -0.43 -0.88
CA MET A 160 26.63 -0.24 -1.41
C MET A 160 26.26 -1.38 -2.36
N VAL A 161 25.06 -1.95 -2.21
CA VAL A 161 24.52 -2.98 -3.10
C VAL A 161 23.30 -2.43 -3.83
N MET A 162 23.42 -2.30 -5.14
CA MET A 162 22.35 -1.88 -6.03
C MET A 162 21.54 -3.08 -6.51
N VAL A 163 20.21 -2.96 -6.42
CA VAL A 163 19.26 -4.00 -6.83
C VAL A 163 18.05 -3.37 -7.54
N PRO A 164 17.47 -4.01 -8.57
CA PRO A 164 16.38 -3.41 -9.35
C PRO A 164 15.01 -3.47 -8.65
N THR A 165 14.80 -4.41 -7.71
CA THR A 165 13.50 -4.61 -7.03
C THR A 165 13.60 -4.42 -5.52
N ARG A 166 12.47 -4.06 -4.90
CA ARG A 166 12.38 -3.81 -3.44
C ARG A 166 12.48 -5.12 -2.67
N GLU A 167 11.90 -6.17 -3.24
CA GLU A 167 11.86 -7.52 -2.70
C GLU A 167 13.26 -8.16 -2.67
N LEU A 168 14.07 -7.95 -3.71
CA LEU A 168 15.48 -8.38 -3.71
C LEU A 168 16.30 -7.59 -2.68
N ALA A 169 16.05 -6.28 -2.49
CA ALA A 169 16.73 -5.50 -1.45
C ALA A 169 16.51 -6.08 -0.04
N LEU A 170 15.25 -6.46 0.27
CA LEU A 170 14.90 -7.10 1.54
C LEU A 170 15.50 -8.51 1.68
N GLN A 171 15.58 -9.29 0.60
CA GLN A 171 16.21 -10.60 0.63
C GLN A 171 17.73 -10.50 0.86
N VAL A 172 18.43 -9.63 0.12
CA VAL A 172 19.88 -9.44 0.23
C VAL A 172 20.24 -8.84 1.60
N SER A 173 19.41 -7.96 2.16
CA SER A 173 19.64 -7.43 3.51
C SER A 173 19.44 -8.46 4.61
N GLN A 174 18.41 -9.33 4.50
CA GLN A 174 18.24 -10.47 5.42
C GLN A 174 19.47 -11.39 5.40
N ILE A 175 19.94 -11.79 4.21
CA ILE A 175 21.12 -12.63 4.04
C ILE A 175 22.37 -11.95 4.61
N SER A 176 22.56 -10.65 4.34
CA SER A 176 23.69 -9.87 4.84
C SER A 176 23.68 -9.75 6.38
N ILE A 177 22.52 -9.53 7.00
CA ILE A 177 22.36 -9.49 8.46
C ILE A 177 22.64 -10.86 9.10
N GLN A 178 22.18 -11.96 8.48
CA GLN A 178 22.43 -13.31 9.00
C GLN A 178 23.91 -13.69 8.94
N ILE A 179 24.58 -13.43 7.80
CA ILE A 179 26.02 -13.70 7.64
C ILE A 179 26.87 -12.81 8.56
N SER A 180 26.47 -11.54 8.78
CA SER A 180 27.21 -10.60 9.64
C SER A 180 26.85 -10.65 11.13
N LYS A 181 25.95 -11.56 11.55
CA LYS A 181 25.45 -11.70 12.93
C LYS A 181 26.57 -11.73 13.99
N HIS A 182 27.65 -12.45 13.72
CA HIS A 182 28.78 -12.63 14.65
C HIS A 182 29.87 -11.56 14.53
N LEU A 183 29.86 -10.72 13.49
CA LEU A 183 30.83 -9.62 13.32
C LEU A 183 30.64 -8.48 14.35
N GLY A 184 29.64 -8.53 15.23
CA GLY A 184 29.61 -7.75 16.46
C GLY A 184 29.54 -6.22 16.29
N GLY A 185 29.04 -5.72 15.15
CA GLY A 185 28.96 -4.28 14.92
C GLY A 185 28.45 -3.83 13.54
N VAL A 186 28.45 -4.71 12.53
CA VAL A 186 28.00 -4.35 11.17
C VAL A 186 26.57 -3.82 11.20
N LYS A 187 26.34 -2.66 10.57
CA LYS A 187 25.02 -2.04 10.44
C LYS A 187 24.62 -2.07 8.96
N VAL A 188 23.70 -2.97 8.63
CA VAL A 188 23.11 -3.10 7.29
C VAL A 188 21.77 -2.35 7.27
N MET A 189 21.55 -1.57 6.22
CA MET A 189 20.29 -0.87 5.96
C MET A 189 19.76 -1.24 4.58
N ALA A 190 18.45 -1.50 4.47
CA ALA A 190 17.75 -1.60 3.19
C ALA A 190 16.88 -0.36 2.98
N THR A 191 17.06 0.37 1.87
CA THR A 191 16.26 1.55 1.53
C THR A 191 15.74 1.47 0.10
N THR A 192 14.43 1.61 -0.08
CA THR A 192 13.80 1.38 -1.38
C THR A 192 12.65 2.35 -1.62
N GLY A 193 12.22 2.55 -2.86
CA GLY A 193 11.11 3.46 -3.18
C GLY A 193 9.75 3.13 -2.53
N GLY A 194 9.65 2.09 -1.70
CA GLY A 194 8.46 1.72 -0.92
C GLY A 194 8.60 1.83 0.60
N THR A 195 9.77 2.13 1.15
CA THR A 195 9.93 2.53 2.56
C THR A 195 9.60 4.02 2.71
N ASN A 196 9.19 4.44 3.91
CA ASN A 196 8.97 5.84 4.22
C ASN A 196 10.30 6.60 4.18
N LEU A 197 10.37 7.69 3.39
CA LEU A 197 11.60 8.47 3.25
C LEU A 197 12.03 9.11 4.58
N ARG A 198 11.09 9.51 5.44
CA ARG A 198 11.41 10.11 6.74
C ARG A 198 12.12 9.11 7.66
N ASP A 199 11.64 7.87 7.68
CA ASP A 199 12.19 6.82 8.53
C ASP A 199 13.56 6.37 8.01
N ASP A 200 13.74 6.33 6.67
CA ASP A 200 15.05 6.11 6.05
C ASP A 200 16.05 7.24 6.40
N ILE A 201 15.62 8.50 6.43
CA ILE A 201 16.47 9.64 6.83
C ILE A 201 16.88 9.50 8.31
N MET A 202 15.90 9.31 9.21
CA MET A 202 16.18 9.13 10.64
C MET A 202 17.06 7.91 10.92
N ARG A 203 16.97 6.85 10.11
CA ARG A 203 17.86 5.68 10.22
C ARG A 203 19.27 5.96 9.72
N LEU A 204 19.47 6.92 8.81
CA LEU A 204 20.80 7.34 8.34
C LEU A 204 21.51 8.35 9.26
N ASP A 205 20.79 8.91 10.24
CA ASP A 205 21.42 9.65 11.36
C ASP A 205 22.20 8.71 12.31
N GLU A 206 21.81 7.43 12.37
CA GLU A 206 22.57 6.35 13.03
C GLU A 206 23.63 5.75 12.10
N THR A 207 24.70 5.16 12.65
CA THR A 207 25.71 4.45 11.85
C THR A 207 25.11 3.40 10.89
N VAL A 208 25.50 3.49 9.62
CA VAL A 208 25.24 2.50 8.57
C VAL A 208 26.56 2.21 7.85
N HIS A 209 26.95 0.94 7.81
CA HIS A 209 28.15 0.46 7.12
C HIS A 209 27.85 -0.02 5.69
N VAL A 210 26.70 -0.68 5.52
CA VAL A 210 26.23 -1.26 4.25
C VAL A 210 24.85 -0.74 3.90
N VAL A 211 24.70 -0.16 2.71
CA VAL A 211 23.41 0.24 2.16
C VAL A 211 23.02 -0.69 1.01
N ILE A 212 21.82 -1.25 1.08
CA ILE A 212 21.24 -2.12 0.04
C ILE A 212 20.01 -1.42 -0.52
N ALA A 213 20.03 -1.02 -1.80
CA ALA A 213 19.07 -0.05 -2.29
C ALA A 213 18.65 -0.17 -3.76
N THR A 214 17.47 0.39 -4.05
CA THR A 214 16.99 0.63 -5.42
C THR A 214 17.48 1.99 -5.94
N PRO A 215 17.92 2.12 -7.21
CA PRO A 215 18.58 3.32 -7.76
C PRO A 215 17.91 4.65 -7.43
N GLY A 216 16.62 4.80 -7.73
CA GLY A 216 15.92 6.07 -7.51
C GLY A 216 15.88 6.55 -6.05
N ARG A 217 15.81 5.63 -5.08
CA ARG A 217 15.76 6.00 -3.66
C ARG A 217 17.13 6.38 -3.11
N ILE A 218 18.19 5.63 -3.44
CA ILE A 218 19.53 5.98 -2.95
C ILE A 218 20.04 7.26 -3.61
N LEU A 219 19.73 7.49 -4.89
CA LEU A 219 20.09 8.75 -5.55
C LEU A 219 19.40 9.97 -4.90
N ASP A 220 18.13 9.84 -4.50
CA ASP A 220 17.42 10.89 -3.76
C ASP A 220 18.08 11.17 -2.39
N LEU A 221 18.44 10.13 -1.64
CA LEU A 221 19.14 10.26 -0.35
C LEU A 221 20.54 10.85 -0.48
N ILE A 222 21.28 10.53 -1.56
CA ILE A 222 22.58 11.12 -1.88
C ILE A 222 22.42 12.60 -2.26
N LYS A 223 21.49 12.93 -3.17
CA LYS A 223 21.24 14.31 -3.61
C LYS A 223 20.75 15.22 -2.49
N LYS A 224 20.06 14.66 -1.48
CA LYS A 224 19.68 15.37 -0.24
C LYS A 224 20.80 15.51 0.79
N GLY A 225 22.00 14.95 0.55
CA GLY A 225 23.13 15.00 1.48
C GLY A 225 22.99 14.11 2.72
N VAL A 226 21.96 13.26 2.78
CA VAL A 226 21.67 12.36 3.91
C VAL A 226 22.54 11.11 3.81
N ALA A 227 22.53 10.44 2.65
CA ALA A 227 23.42 9.31 2.39
C ALA A 227 24.80 9.83 1.93
N LYS A 228 25.74 9.95 2.88
CA LYS A 228 27.12 10.36 2.62
C LYS A 228 27.91 9.18 2.05
N VAL A 229 28.20 9.24 0.75
CA VAL A 229 28.83 8.15 -0.03
C VAL A 229 30.29 8.44 -0.44
N ASP A 230 30.87 9.52 0.06
CA ASP A 230 32.24 9.99 -0.18
C ASP A 230 33.34 9.00 0.25
N LYS A 231 32.99 7.97 1.03
CA LYS A 231 33.92 6.94 1.53
C LYS A 231 33.55 5.53 1.11
N VAL A 232 32.55 5.36 0.23
CA VAL A 232 32.18 4.04 -0.31
C VAL A 232 33.32 3.48 -1.17
N GLN A 233 33.90 2.37 -0.72
CA GLN A 233 35.00 1.69 -1.41
C GLN A 233 34.51 0.58 -2.34
N MET A 234 33.33 0.02 -2.11
CA MET A 234 32.78 -1.08 -2.91
C MET A 234 31.33 -0.82 -3.33
N MET A 235 31.04 -0.99 -4.62
CA MET A 235 29.71 -0.95 -5.21
C MET A 235 29.40 -2.29 -5.87
N VAL A 236 28.32 -2.94 -5.45
CA VAL A 236 27.82 -4.17 -6.06
C VAL A 236 26.58 -3.86 -6.89
N MET A 237 26.43 -4.51 -8.04
CA MET A 237 25.24 -4.44 -8.89
C MET A 237 24.72 -5.85 -9.17
N ASP A 238 23.56 -6.21 -8.62
CA ASP A 238 22.90 -7.51 -8.86
C ASP A 238 21.67 -7.36 -9.77
N GLU A 239 21.42 -8.35 -10.62
CA GLU A 239 20.54 -8.25 -11.81
C GLU A 239 20.86 -6.97 -12.64
N ALA A 240 22.15 -6.80 -12.99
CA ALA A 240 22.66 -5.59 -13.64
C ALA A 240 22.09 -5.32 -15.05
N ASP A 241 21.66 -6.36 -15.77
CA ASP A 241 20.87 -6.26 -17.00
C ASP A 241 19.59 -5.40 -16.84
N LYS A 242 19.00 -5.34 -15.63
CA LYS A 242 17.85 -4.48 -15.32
C LYS A 242 18.23 -3.15 -14.70
N LEU A 243 19.33 -3.08 -13.95
CA LEU A 243 19.89 -1.80 -13.47
C LEU A 243 20.41 -0.92 -14.63
N LEU A 244 20.77 -1.52 -15.76
CA LEU A 244 21.32 -0.87 -16.95
C LEU A 244 20.34 -0.90 -18.14
N SER A 245 19.03 -0.94 -17.85
CA SER A 245 17.99 -0.60 -18.83
C SER A 245 17.94 0.92 -19.03
N GLN A 246 17.29 1.37 -20.12
CA GLN A 246 17.24 2.80 -20.49
C GLN A 246 16.73 3.71 -19.35
N ASP A 247 15.73 3.27 -18.60
CA ASP A 247 15.12 4.04 -17.50
C ASP A 247 16.04 4.18 -16.26
N PHE A 248 16.92 3.20 -16.02
CA PHE A 248 17.78 3.17 -14.82
C PHE A 248 19.23 3.58 -15.09
N LEU A 249 19.71 3.48 -16.34
CA LEU A 249 21.10 3.78 -16.71
C LEU A 249 21.53 5.18 -16.26
N VAL A 250 20.72 6.21 -16.53
CA VAL A 250 21.00 7.59 -16.13
C VAL A 250 21.11 7.72 -14.61
N LEU A 251 20.23 7.04 -13.86
CA LEU A 251 20.25 7.06 -12.40
C LEU A 251 21.51 6.37 -11.83
N ILE A 252 21.98 5.29 -12.47
CA ILE A 252 23.22 4.61 -12.10
C ILE A 252 24.43 5.49 -12.41
N GLU A 253 24.49 6.14 -13.58
CA GLU A 253 25.59 7.06 -13.93
C GLU A 253 25.67 8.24 -12.96
N ASP A 254 24.53 8.83 -12.61
CA ASP A 254 24.42 9.87 -11.56
C ASP A 254 24.99 9.39 -10.22
N ILE A 255 24.54 8.22 -9.71
CA ILE A 255 25.05 7.63 -8.45
C ILE A 255 26.56 7.47 -8.52
N ILE A 256 27.09 6.92 -9.62
CA ILE A 256 28.51 6.70 -9.85
C ILE A 256 29.34 7.99 -9.85
N GLY A 257 28.73 9.12 -10.22
CA GLY A 257 29.34 10.45 -10.15
C GLY A 257 29.59 10.95 -8.72
N PHE A 258 28.77 10.52 -7.75
CA PHE A 258 28.95 10.87 -6.33
C PHE A 258 29.92 9.93 -5.59
N LEU A 259 30.21 8.75 -6.12
CA LEU A 259 31.13 7.78 -5.49
C LEU A 259 32.61 8.10 -5.78
N PRO A 260 33.55 7.74 -4.88
CA PRO A 260 34.98 7.85 -5.12
C PRO A 260 35.43 7.24 -6.46
N LYS A 261 36.44 7.83 -7.09
CA LYS A 261 37.01 7.32 -8.37
C LYS A 261 37.69 5.96 -8.20
N ASN A 262 38.33 5.73 -7.06
CA ASN A 262 39.05 4.49 -6.72
C ASN A 262 38.14 3.54 -5.92
N ARG A 263 36.96 3.26 -6.45
CA ARG A 263 36.01 2.28 -5.88
C ARG A 263 36.08 0.98 -6.68
N GLN A 264 35.87 -0.14 -6.01
CA GLN A 264 35.72 -1.45 -6.61
C GLN A 264 34.27 -1.67 -7.05
N ILE A 265 34.04 -2.13 -8.28
CA ILE A 265 32.73 -2.44 -8.84
C ILE A 265 32.60 -3.95 -9.09
N LEU A 266 31.60 -4.58 -8.46
CA LEU A 266 31.27 -6.00 -8.66
C LEU A 266 29.91 -6.11 -9.36
N LEU A 267 29.91 -6.47 -10.64
CA LEU A 267 28.72 -6.52 -11.50
C LEU A 267 28.30 -7.98 -11.74
N TYR A 268 27.07 -8.32 -11.35
CA TYR A 268 26.48 -9.65 -11.54
C TYR A 268 25.26 -9.57 -12.44
N SER A 269 25.23 -10.39 -13.49
CA SER A 269 24.12 -10.45 -14.44
C SER A 269 23.83 -11.86 -14.96
N ALA A 270 22.64 -12.08 -15.52
CA ALA A 270 22.31 -13.28 -16.28
C ALA A 270 22.58 -13.07 -17.78
N THR A 271 22.17 -11.90 -18.31
CA THR A 271 22.43 -11.51 -19.71
C THR A 271 23.35 -10.29 -19.80
N PHE A 272 24.00 -10.12 -20.94
CA PHE A 272 24.85 -8.97 -21.25
C PHE A 272 24.38 -8.28 -22.53
N PRO A 273 23.26 -7.53 -22.49
CA PRO A 273 22.86 -6.69 -23.61
C PRO A 273 23.89 -5.56 -23.84
N ILE A 274 23.81 -4.92 -25.01
CA ILE A 274 24.74 -3.87 -25.45
C ILE A 274 24.85 -2.71 -24.44
N SER A 275 23.80 -2.41 -23.67
CA SER A 275 23.84 -1.38 -22.62
C SER A 275 24.80 -1.75 -21.49
N VAL A 276 24.84 -3.02 -21.07
CA VAL A 276 25.78 -3.51 -20.05
C VAL A 276 27.21 -3.45 -20.58
N GLN A 277 27.45 -3.89 -21.82
CA GLN A 277 28.78 -3.81 -22.45
C GLN A 277 29.32 -2.38 -22.54
N LYS A 278 28.47 -1.42 -22.94
CA LYS A 278 28.84 0.02 -22.98
C LYS A 278 29.15 0.57 -21.59
N PHE A 279 28.35 0.21 -20.59
CA PHE A 279 28.57 0.60 -19.20
C PHE A 279 29.89 0.03 -18.66
N MET A 280 30.19 -1.25 -18.93
CA MET A 280 31.44 -1.89 -18.55
C MET A 280 32.66 -1.15 -19.09
N ALA A 281 32.69 -0.89 -20.40
CA ALA A 281 33.81 -0.21 -21.06
C ALA A 281 34.05 1.21 -20.53
N LYS A 282 33.02 1.86 -19.98
CA LYS A 282 33.09 3.22 -19.42
C LYS A 282 33.47 3.26 -17.93
N HIS A 283 33.12 2.24 -17.15
CA HIS A 283 33.15 2.31 -15.68
C HIS A 283 33.97 1.24 -14.96
N LEU A 284 34.21 0.06 -15.54
CA LEU A 284 34.95 -1.02 -14.88
C LEU A 284 36.45 -0.96 -15.25
N GLN A 285 37.33 -1.09 -14.25
CA GLN A 285 38.78 -0.97 -14.39
C GLN A 285 39.44 -2.35 -14.53
N LYS A 286 39.69 -2.79 -15.77
CA LYS A 286 40.25 -4.12 -16.10
C LYS A 286 39.56 -5.25 -15.30
N PRO A 287 38.24 -5.41 -15.46
CA PRO A 287 37.48 -6.37 -14.66
C PRO A 287 37.94 -7.81 -14.92
N TYR A 288 37.83 -8.64 -13.90
CA TYR A 288 37.93 -10.08 -14.07
C TYR A 288 36.58 -10.63 -14.55
N GLU A 289 36.57 -11.23 -15.74
CA GLU A 289 35.36 -11.80 -16.33
C GLU A 289 35.18 -13.26 -15.90
N ILE A 290 34.15 -13.51 -15.10
CA ILE A 290 33.72 -14.83 -14.67
C ILE A 290 32.51 -15.22 -15.52
N ASN A 291 32.69 -16.15 -16.46
CA ASN A 291 31.57 -16.72 -17.20
C ASN A 291 31.37 -18.20 -16.84
N LEU A 292 30.42 -18.48 -15.94
CA LEU A 292 30.05 -19.83 -15.54
C LEU A 292 28.86 -20.39 -16.34
N MET A 293 28.59 -19.80 -17.51
CA MET A 293 27.50 -20.20 -18.41
C MET A 293 28.06 -20.44 -19.81
N GLU A 294 28.25 -21.72 -20.15
CA GLU A 294 28.52 -22.17 -21.53
C GLU A 294 27.28 -22.01 -22.41
N GLU A 295 26.10 -22.34 -21.86
CA GLU A 295 24.78 -22.18 -22.49
C GLU A 295 23.96 -21.11 -21.77
N LEU A 296 22.98 -20.50 -22.47
CA LEU A 296 21.98 -19.62 -21.84
C LEU A 296 20.89 -20.37 -21.06
N THR A 297 20.88 -21.70 -21.12
CA THR A 297 19.85 -22.56 -20.55
C THR A 297 19.97 -22.73 -19.04
N LEU A 298 18.89 -23.20 -18.39
CA LEU A 298 18.90 -23.59 -16.99
C LEU A 298 18.97 -25.11 -16.88
N LYS A 299 20.20 -25.63 -16.76
CA LYS A 299 20.45 -27.05 -16.44
C LYS A 299 19.66 -27.43 -15.18
N GLY A 300 18.94 -28.56 -15.25
CA GLY A 300 18.06 -29.07 -14.19
C GLY A 300 16.56 -28.75 -14.32
N ILE A 301 16.16 -27.83 -15.23
CA ILE A 301 14.74 -27.51 -15.45
C ILE A 301 14.21 -28.24 -16.68
N THR A 302 13.27 -29.17 -16.47
CA THR A 302 12.53 -29.82 -17.56
C THR A 302 11.49 -28.84 -18.11
N GLN A 303 11.51 -28.60 -19.42
CA GLN A 303 10.66 -27.61 -20.07
C GLN A 303 9.69 -28.27 -21.04
N PHE A 304 8.39 -28.00 -20.86
CA PHE A 304 7.33 -28.49 -21.76
C PHE A 304 6.46 -27.35 -22.28
N TYR A 305 5.82 -27.56 -23.43
CA TYR A 305 4.73 -26.73 -23.93
C TYR A 305 3.44 -27.53 -24.20
N ALA A 306 2.31 -26.85 -24.08
CA ALA A 306 0.99 -27.37 -24.43
C ALA A 306 0.29 -26.37 -25.37
N TYR A 307 -0.11 -26.84 -26.56
CA TYR A 307 -0.94 -26.04 -27.46
C TYR A 307 -2.37 -25.95 -26.93
N VAL A 308 -2.83 -24.73 -26.64
CA VAL A 308 -4.15 -24.46 -26.06
C VAL A 308 -4.73 -23.16 -26.60
N THR A 309 -6.04 -23.13 -26.83
CA THR A 309 -6.74 -21.85 -27.06
C THR A 309 -6.93 -21.09 -25.74
N GLU A 310 -7.05 -19.76 -25.79
CA GLU A 310 -7.31 -18.91 -24.61
C GLU A 310 -8.47 -19.43 -23.75
N ARG A 311 -9.56 -19.90 -24.38
CA ARG A 311 -10.73 -20.46 -23.69
C ARG A 311 -10.42 -21.76 -22.93
N GLN A 312 -9.44 -22.54 -23.39
CA GLN A 312 -9.04 -23.81 -22.80
C GLN A 312 -7.95 -23.68 -21.74
N LYS A 313 -7.22 -22.55 -21.65
CA LYS A 313 -6.09 -22.39 -20.70
C LYS A 313 -6.45 -22.73 -19.26
N VAL A 314 -7.60 -22.28 -18.75
CA VAL A 314 -8.06 -22.58 -17.38
C VAL A 314 -8.37 -24.07 -17.19
N HIS A 315 -8.93 -24.74 -18.21
CA HIS A 315 -9.20 -26.17 -18.15
C HIS A 315 -7.90 -26.99 -18.20
N CYS A 316 -6.95 -26.60 -19.06
CA CYS A 316 -5.62 -27.20 -19.10
C CYS A 316 -4.90 -27.06 -17.75
N LEU A 317 -4.91 -25.86 -17.14
CA LEU A 317 -4.34 -25.61 -15.82
C LEU A 317 -4.96 -26.50 -14.74
N ASN A 318 -6.27 -26.70 -14.75
CA ASN A 318 -6.97 -27.61 -13.83
C ASN A 318 -6.50 -29.08 -14.01
N THR A 319 -6.30 -29.53 -15.24
CA THR A 319 -5.75 -30.86 -15.55
C THR A 319 -4.30 -30.99 -15.09
N LEU A 320 -3.47 -29.96 -15.25
CA LEU A 320 -2.09 -29.94 -14.73
C LEU A 320 -2.06 -30.05 -13.20
N PHE A 321 -2.87 -29.25 -12.50
CA PHE A 321 -3.00 -29.31 -11.04
C PHE A 321 -3.54 -30.65 -10.52
N SER A 322 -4.31 -31.39 -11.33
CA SER A 322 -4.82 -32.71 -10.98
C SER A 322 -3.81 -33.85 -11.24
N ARG A 323 -2.84 -33.66 -12.15
CA ARG A 323 -1.86 -34.69 -12.55
C ARG A 323 -0.47 -34.52 -11.94
N LEU A 324 -0.07 -33.30 -11.57
CA LEU A 324 1.27 -33.00 -11.08
C LEU A 324 1.37 -33.03 -9.55
N GLN A 325 2.46 -33.59 -9.03
CA GLN A 325 2.77 -33.57 -7.60
C GLN A 325 3.44 -32.22 -7.23
N ILE A 326 2.62 -31.17 -7.18
CA ILE A 326 3.05 -29.80 -6.85
C ILE A 326 3.26 -29.66 -5.35
N ASN A 327 4.46 -29.21 -4.95
CA ASN A 327 4.72 -28.73 -3.59
C ASN A 327 4.22 -27.27 -3.50
N GLN A 328 4.95 -26.36 -4.16
CA GLN A 328 4.46 -25.04 -4.50
C GLN A 328 4.63 -24.74 -5.99
N SER A 329 3.74 -23.93 -6.56
CA SER A 329 3.84 -23.45 -7.94
C SER A 329 3.77 -21.93 -8.07
N ILE A 330 4.40 -21.41 -9.12
CA ILE A 330 4.28 -20.01 -9.55
C ILE A 330 3.65 -19.99 -10.95
N ILE A 331 2.58 -19.21 -11.12
CA ILE A 331 1.84 -19.05 -12.36
C ILE A 331 2.04 -17.63 -12.89
N PHE A 332 2.61 -17.51 -14.09
CA PHE A 332 2.88 -16.21 -14.71
C PHE A 332 1.80 -15.80 -15.72
N CYS A 333 1.32 -14.55 -15.56
CA CYS A 333 0.45 -13.88 -16.53
C CYS A 333 1.09 -12.57 -17.01
N ASN A 334 0.81 -12.19 -18.26
CA ASN A 334 1.41 -11.03 -18.91
C ASN A 334 0.77 -9.69 -18.48
N SER A 335 -0.38 -9.70 -17.78
CA SER A 335 -1.05 -8.48 -17.33
C SER A 335 -1.64 -8.60 -15.91
N THR A 336 -1.67 -7.46 -15.22
CA THR A 336 -2.19 -7.34 -13.84
C THR A 336 -3.66 -7.78 -13.73
N GLN A 337 -4.48 -7.43 -14.72
CA GLN A 337 -5.89 -7.84 -14.79
C GLN A 337 -6.04 -9.36 -14.97
N ARG A 338 -5.18 -10.00 -15.78
CA ARG A 338 -5.19 -11.47 -15.96
C ARG A 338 -4.78 -12.21 -14.70
N VAL A 339 -3.81 -11.68 -13.94
CA VAL A 339 -3.45 -12.21 -12.60
C VAL A 339 -4.67 -12.25 -11.69
N GLU A 340 -5.40 -11.13 -11.52
CA GLU A 340 -6.60 -11.11 -10.67
C GLU A 340 -7.70 -12.05 -11.15
N LEU A 341 -8.01 -12.04 -12.45
CA LEU A 341 -9.08 -12.87 -13.03
C LEU A 341 -8.76 -14.36 -12.90
N LEU A 342 -7.51 -14.75 -13.16
CA LEU A 342 -7.07 -16.13 -13.01
C LEU A 342 -7.10 -16.58 -11.54
N ALA A 343 -6.56 -15.76 -10.63
CA ALA A 343 -6.58 -16.04 -9.20
C ALA A 343 -8.01 -16.20 -8.65
N LYS A 344 -8.91 -15.27 -8.97
CA LYS A 344 -10.34 -15.38 -8.64
C LYS A 344 -10.95 -16.67 -9.19
N LYS A 345 -10.58 -17.08 -10.41
CA LYS A 345 -11.13 -18.28 -11.05
C LYS A 345 -10.59 -19.59 -10.46
N ILE A 346 -9.30 -19.70 -10.14
CA ILE A 346 -8.73 -20.92 -9.54
C ILE A 346 -9.14 -21.07 -8.07
N THR A 347 -9.30 -19.97 -7.32
CA THR A 347 -9.87 -20.01 -5.96
C THR A 347 -11.33 -20.47 -5.98
N GLN A 348 -12.15 -20.07 -6.97
CA GLN A 348 -13.50 -20.61 -7.17
C GLN A 348 -13.52 -22.11 -7.51
N LEU A 349 -12.45 -22.65 -8.08
CA LEU A 349 -12.27 -24.08 -8.34
C LEU A 349 -11.74 -24.85 -7.11
N GLY A 350 -11.54 -24.18 -5.97
CA GLY A 350 -11.09 -24.80 -4.72
C GLY A 350 -9.57 -24.83 -4.52
N TYR A 351 -8.77 -24.26 -5.43
CA TYR A 351 -7.32 -24.22 -5.27
C TYR A 351 -6.88 -23.13 -4.30
N SER A 352 -6.06 -23.50 -3.31
CA SER A 352 -5.34 -22.53 -2.48
C SER A 352 -4.35 -21.75 -3.34
N CYS A 353 -4.62 -20.47 -3.55
CA CYS A 353 -3.71 -19.55 -4.23
C CYS A 353 -3.69 -18.17 -3.58
N PHE A 354 -2.55 -17.49 -3.73
CA PHE A 354 -2.48 -16.05 -3.63
C PHE A 354 -2.12 -15.44 -4.98
N TYR A 355 -2.21 -14.12 -5.08
CA TYR A 355 -1.80 -13.39 -6.27
C TYR A 355 -1.04 -12.11 -5.92
N ILE A 356 -0.07 -11.74 -6.75
CA ILE A 356 0.71 -10.51 -6.59
C ILE A 356 0.97 -9.83 -7.93
N HIS A 357 0.69 -8.52 -8.01
CA HIS A 357 0.97 -7.71 -9.19
C HIS A 357 1.35 -6.26 -8.85
N ALA A 358 1.90 -5.54 -9.83
CA ALA A 358 2.46 -4.20 -9.66
C ALA A 358 1.49 -3.17 -9.02
N LYS A 359 0.19 -3.25 -9.33
CA LYS A 359 -0.85 -2.33 -8.80
C LYS A 359 -1.23 -2.50 -7.32
N MET A 360 -0.74 -3.55 -6.64
CA MET A 360 -1.01 -3.73 -5.20
C MET A 360 -0.11 -2.83 -4.36
N MET A 361 -0.61 -2.33 -3.22
CA MET A 361 0.21 -1.59 -2.26
C MET A 361 1.35 -2.48 -1.74
N GLN A 362 2.51 -1.89 -1.45
CA GLN A 362 3.72 -2.65 -1.13
C GLN A 362 3.58 -3.54 0.12
N GLU A 363 2.88 -3.07 1.14
CA GLU A 363 2.65 -3.82 2.38
C GLU A 363 1.92 -5.15 2.12
N TYR A 364 0.86 -5.12 1.31
CA TYR A 364 0.16 -6.33 0.88
C TYR A 364 1.04 -7.24 0.02
N ARG A 365 1.85 -6.68 -0.89
CA ARG A 365 2.82 -7.47 -1.68
C ARG A 365 3.82 -8.22 -0.79
N ASN A 366 4.39 -7.51 0.19
CA ASN A 366 5.35 -8.06 1.15
C ASN A 366 4.70 -9.15 2.00
N ARG A 367 3.48 -8.91 2.51
CA ARG A 367 2.72 -9.88 3.29
C ARG A 367 2.42 -11.14 2.50
N VAL A 368 1.82 -11.02 1.31
CA VAL A 368 1.45 -12.18 0.49
C VAL A 368 2.67 -12.99 0.08
N PHE A 369 3.82 -12.33 -0.16
CA PHE A 369 5.08 -13.03 -0.40
C PHE A 369 5.60 -13.77 0.83
N HIS A 370 5.54 -13.16 2.01
CA HIS A 370 5.93 -13.83 3.25
C HIS A 370 5.02 -15.03 3.55
N ASP A 371 3.70 -14.85 3.41
CA ASP A 371 2.70 -15.89 3.60
C ASP A 371 2.91 -17.07 2.60
N PHE A 372 3.25 -16.78 1.34
CA PHE A 372 3.61 -17.80 0.34
C PHE A 372 4.95 -18.49 0.66
N ARG A 373 5.99 -17.75 1.01
CA ARG A 373 7.32 -18.29 1.39
C ARG A 373 7.24 -19.20 2.62
N ASN A 374 6.32 -18.91 3.54
CA ASN A 374 6.04 -19.71 4.74
C ASN A 374 5.13 -20.93 4.47
N GLY A 375 4.74 -21.18 3.21
CA GLY A 375 3.92 -22.34 2.84
C GLY A 375 2.41 -22.21 3.10
N LEU A 376 1.89 -21.02 3.45
CA LEU A 376 0.47 -20.84 3.77
C LEU A 376 -0.46 -20.99 2.55
N CYS A 377 0.08 -20.90 1.32
CA CYS A 377 -0.62 -21.32 0.11
C CYS A 377 0.29 -22.12 -0.83
N ARG A 378 -0.32 -22.91 -1.72
CA ARG A 378 0.42 -23.76 -2.67
C ARG A 378 0.75 -23.04 -3.98
N ASN A 379 -0.03 -22.04 -4.40
CA ASN A 379 0.10 -21.46 -5.73
C ASN A 379 0.17 -19.93 -5.65
N LEU A 380 1.13 -19.32 -6.35
CA LEU A 380 1.24 -17.86 -6.49
C LEU A 380 1.00 -17.45 -7.95
N VAL A 381 -0.03 -16.63 -8.21
CA VAL A 381 -0.29 -16.03 -9.53
C VAL A 381 0.35 -14.64 -9.61
N CYS A 382 1.20 -14.36 -10.59
CA CYS A 382 1.93 -13.08 -10.63
C CYS A 382 2.34 -12.58 -12.02
N THR A 383 2.69 -11.30 -12.08
CA THR A 383 3.37 -10.66 -13.23
C THR A 383 4.88 -10.68 -13.07
N ASP A 384 5.59 -10.53 -14.19
CA ASP A 384 7.07 -10.50 -14.32
C ASP A 384 7.84 -9.63 -13.32
N LEU A 385 7.23 -8.53 -12.88
CA LEU A 385 7.87 -7.58 -11.98
C LEU A 385 8.10 -8.15 -10.58
N PHE A 386 7.28 -9.11 -10.14
CA PHE A 386 7.27 -9.50 -8.73
C PHE A 386 8.35 -10.52 -8.35
N THR A 387 8.58 -11.52 -9.19
CA THR A 387 9.36 -12.71 -8.79
C THR A 387 10.87 -12.58 -8.97
N ARG A 388 11.36 -11.48 -9.54
CA ARG A 388 12.79 -11.24 -9.80
C ARG A 388 13.60 -11.15 -8.50
N GLY A 389 14.84 -11.64 -8.50
CA GLY A 389 15.59 -11.93 -7.28
C GLY A 389 15.08 -13.10 -6.42
N ILE A 390 13.79 -13.10 -6.07
CA ILE A 390 13.11 -13.95 -5.06
C ILE A 390 13.49 -15.44 -5.11
N ASP A 391 13.94 -15.97 -3.96
CA ASP A 391 14.22 -17.39 -3.72
C ASP A 391 13.14 -18.08 -2.87
N ILE A 392 12.59 -19.20 -3.37
CA ILE A 392 11.66 -20.07 -2.64
C ILE A 392 11.98 -21.53 -3.01
N GLN A 393 12.72 -22.22 -2.15
CA GLN A 393 13.21 -23.58 -2.38
C GLN A 393 12.11 -24.66 -2.50
N ALA A 394 10.88 -24.35 -2.08
CA ALA A 394 9.73 -25.26 -2.17
C ALA A 394 8.99 -25.18 -3.53
N VAL A 395 9.32 -24.23 -4.40
CA VAL A 395 8.74 -24.11 -5.75
C VAL A 395 9.40 -25.12 -6.69
N ASN A 396 8.68 -26.20 -6.99
CA ASN A 396 9.14 -27.22 -7.94
C ASN A 396 8.52 -27.09 -9.33
N VAL A 397 7.39 -26.37 -9.48
CA VAL A 397 6.69 -26.18 -10.76
C VAL A 397 6.47 -24.70 -11.08
N VAL A 398 6.84 -24.28 -12.28
CA VAL A 398 6.53 -22.97 -12.86
C VAL A 398 5.60 -23.14 -14.06
N ILE A 399 4.56 -22.32 -14.14
CA ILE A 399 3.58 -22.36 -15.24
C ILE A 399 3.50 -20.99 -15.91
N ASN A 400 3.90 -20.91 -17.17
CA ASN A 400 3.63 -19.76 -18.02
C ASN A 400 2.20 -19.89 -18.57
N PHE A 401 1.23 -19.30 -17.85
CA PHE A 401 -0.17 -19.24 -18.30
C PHE A 401 -0.32 -18.31 -19.51
N ASP A 402 0.45 -17.22 -19.52
CA ASP A 402 0.71 -16.42 -20.70
C ASP A 402 2.18 -16.56 -21.09
N PHE A 403 2.46 -16.89 -22.35
CA PHE A 403 3.84 -17.02 -22.81
C PHE A 403 4.51 -15.63 -22.88
N PRO A 404 5.77 -15.48 -22.44
CA PRO A 404 6.49 -14.21 -22.53
C PRO A 404 6.93 -13.93 -23.97
N LYS A 405 7.07 -12.64 -24.33
CA LYS A 405 7.51 -12.22 -25.67
C LYS A 405 9.03 -12.23 -25.87
N ASN A 406 9.81 -12.22 -24.78
CA ASN A 406 11.26 -12.03 -24.81
C ASN A 406 11.97 -13.18 -24.08
N ALA A 407 13.10 -13.65 -24.63
CA ALA A 407 13.90 -14.72 -24.04
C ALA A 407 14.41 -14.41 -22.63
N GLU A 408 14.83 -13.16 -22.36
CA GLU A 408 15.24 -12.74 -21.01
C GLU A 408 14.12 -12.95 -19.98
N THR A 409 12.91 -12.52 -20.32
CA THR A 409 11.73 -12.65 -19.47
C THR A 409 11.41 -14.12 -19.21
N TYR A 410 11.49 -14.96 -20.24
CA TYR A 410 11.35 -16.41 -20.10
C TYR A 410 12.36 -16.99 -19.11
N LEU A 411 13.65 -16.72 -19.31
CA LEU A 411 14.74 -17.19 -18.46
C LEU A 411 14.56 -16.77 -17.00
N HIS A 412 14.18 -15.51 -16.75
CA HIS A 412 13.90 -15.03 -15.39
C HIS A 412 12.67 -15.68 -14.74
N ARG A 413 11.68 -16.13 -15.51
CA ARG A 413 10.48 -16.83 -15.00
C ARG A 413 10.77 -18.28 -14.66
N ILE A 414 11.38 -19.03 -15.58
CA ILE A 414 11.67 -20.45 -15.36
C ILE A 414 12.73 -20.64 -14.27
N GLY A 415 13.69 -19.71 -14.11
CA GLY A 415 14.64 -19.65 -12.98
C GLY A 415 14.04 -19.33 -11.60
N ARG A 416 12.75 -19.64 -11.38
CA ARG A 416 12.11 -19.68 -10.06
C ARG A 416 11.90 -21.11 -9.56
N SER A 417 11.88 -22.11 -10.43
CA SER A 417 12.09 -23.52 -10.06
C SER A 417 13.58 -23.89 -10.20
N GLY A 418 13.99 -25.01 -9.60
CA GLY A 418 15.34 -25.56 -9.75
C GLY A 418 16.49 -24.72 -9.18
N ARG A 419 16.23 -23.93 -8.15
CA ARG A 419 17.26 -23.13 -7.46
C ARG A 419 18.23 -24.02 -6.68
N PHE A 420 19.46 -23.54 -6.47
CA PHE A 420 20.60 -24.30 -5.94
C PHE A 420 20.85 -25.65 -6.66
N GLY A 421 20.47 -25.71 -7.94
CA GLY A 421 20.70 -26.86 -8.81
C GLY A 421 19.70 -28.01 -8.63
N HIS A 422 18.62 -27.82 -7.88
CA HIS A 422 17.57 -28.83 -7.81
C HIS A 422 16.86 -29.03 -9.15
N LEU A 423 16.23 -30.19 -9.33
CA LEU A 423 15.40 -30.44 -10.49
C LEU A 423 14.05 -29.72 -10.36
N GLY A 424 13.51 -29.25 -11.49
CA GLY A 424 12.26 -28.50 -11.54
C GLY A 424 11.55 -28.61 -12.88
N LEU A 425 10.27 -28.21 -12.90
CA LEU A 425 9.39 -28.30 -14.05
C LEU A 425 8.93 -26.92 -14.51
N ALA A 426 8.98 -26.66 -15.82
CA ALA A 426 8.44 -25.46 -16.44
C ALA A 426 7.44 -25.85 -17.54
N ILE A 427 6.18 -25.38 -17.44
CA ILE A 427 5.12 -25.70 -18.40
C ILE A 427 4.59 -24.43 -19.04
N ASN A 428 4.50 -24.44 -20.37
CA ASN A 428 4.16 -23.28 -21.20
C ASN A 428 2.81 -23.48 -21.91
N LEU A 429 1.84 -22.59 -21.66
CA LEU A 429 0.55 -22.59 -22.36
C LEU A 429 0.64 -21.72 -23.61
N ILE A 430 0.75 -22.36 -24.77
CA ILE A 430 1.04 -21.74 -26.07
C ILE A 430 -0.24 -21.60 -26.89
N THR A 431 -0.57 -20.37 -27.29
CA THR A 431 -1.61 -20.10 -28.28
C THR A 431 -1.05 -20.11 -29.70
N SER A 432 -1.91 -20.03 -30.72
CA SER A 432 -1.49 -19.92 -32.13
C SER A 432 -0.60 -18.70 -32.40
N GLU A 433 -0.82 -17.59 -31.70
CA GLU A 433 -0.03 -16.35 -31.81
C GLU A 433 1.36 -16.49 -31.15
N ASP A 434 1.46 -17.29 -30.09
CA ASP A 434 2.70 -17.51 -29.35
C ASP A 434 3.70 -18.40 -30.09
N ARG A 435 3.30 -19.11 -31.15
CA ARG A 435 4.13 -20.08 -31.89
C ARG A 435 5.43 -19.47 -32.44
N PHE A 436 5.39 -18.22 -32.91
CA PHE A 436 6.59 -17.52 -33.38
C PHE A 436 7.53 -17.19 -32.22
N ASN A 437 6.98 -16.68 -31.11
CA ASN A 437 7.76 -16.35 -29.91
C ASN A 437 8.38 -17.60 -29.29
N LEU A 438 7.68 -18.75 -29.29
CA LEU A 438 8.20 -20.02 -28.80
C LEU A 438 9.49 -20.39 -29.53
N LYS A 439 9.45 -20.46 -30.87
CA LYS A 439 10.62 -20.81 -31.69
C LYS A 439 11.75 -19.79 -31.51
N ALA A 440 11.43 -18.49 -31.52
CA ALA A 440 12.42 -17.43 -31.32
C ALA A 440 13.11 -17.51 -29.94
N ILE A 441 12.40 -17.92 -28.88
CA ILE A 441 12.97 -18.09 -27.54
C ILE A 441 13.80 -19.38 -27.43
N GLU A 442 13.36 -20.49 -28.04
CA GLU A 442 14.18 -21.71 -28.18
C GLU A 442 15.52 -21.42 -28.85
N ASP A 443 15.49 -20.72 -29.99
CA ASP A 443 16.67 -20.44 -30.80
C ASP A 443 17.61 -19.44 -30.10
N GLN A 444 17.07 -18.42 -29.40
CA GLN A 444 17.87 -17.45 -28.64
C GLN A 444 18.50 -18.00 -27.37
N LEU A 445 17.84 -18.94 -26.69
CA LEU A 445 18.37 -19.57 -25.47
C LEU A 445 19.16 -20.85 -25.76
N VAL A 446 19.09 -21.37 -26.99
CA VAL A 446 19.60 -22.68 -27.40
C VAL A 446 19.02 -23.78 -26.51
N THR A 447 17.68 -23.81 -26.39
CA THR A 447 16.96 -24.72 -25.49
C THR A 447 15.84 -25.46 -26.22
N ASP A 448 15.62 -26.73 -25.84
CA ASP A 448 14.59 -27.61 -26.39
C ASP A 448 13.37 -27.63 -25.45
N ILE A 449 12.27 -26.98 -25.85
CA ILE A 449 11.02 -26.98 -25.10
C ILE A 449 10.13 -28.07 -25.71
N LYS A 450 10.00 -29.21 -25.03
CA LYS A 450 9.35 -30.39 -25.61
C LYS A 450 7.83 -30.28 -25.60
N PRO A 451 7.09 -30.92 -26.52
CA PRO A 451 5.64 -31.07 -26.39
C PRO A 451 5.33 -31.85 -25.10
N ILE A 452 4.28 -31.46 -24.38
CA ILE A 452 3.91 -32.11 -23.12
C ILE A 452 3.51 -33.59 -23.34
N PRO A 453 4.13 -34.56 -22.64
CA PRO A 453 3.79 -35.97 -22.77
C PRO A 453 2.47 -36.30 -22.06
N GLY A 454 1.87 -37.45 -22.39
CA GLY A 454 0.61 -37.90 -21.77
C GLY A 454 0.70 -38.11 -20.25
N SER A 455 1.89 -38.50 -19.76
CA SER A 455 2.28 -38.52 -18.35
C SER A 455 3.68 -37.93 -18.20
N ILE A 456 3.92 -37.15 -17.14
CA ILE A 456 5.22 -36.55 -16.83
C ILE A 456 5.83 -37.34 -15.68
N ASP A 457 7.06 -37.81 -15.85
CA ASP A 457 7.79 -38.51 -14.81
C ASP A 457 8.03 -37.60 -13.59
N LYS A 458 7.77 -38.14 -12.39
CA LYS A 458 7.96 -37.47 -11.10
C LYS A 458 9.43 -37.27 -10.75
N SER A 459 10.32 -38.15 -11.22
CA SER A 459 11.77 -38.01 -11.01
C SER A 459 12.30 -36.65 -11.48
N LEU A 460 11.66 -36.04 -12.47
CA LEU A 460 12.09 -34.78 -13.08
C LEU A 460 11.84 -33.54 -12.21
N TYR A 461 11.05 -33.64 -11.13
CA TYR A 461 10.64 -32.47 -10.32
C TYR A 461 10.19 -32.77 -8.86
N VAL A 462 10.27 -34.02 -8.39
CA VAL A 462 9.89 -34.42 -7.02
C VAL A 462 11.09 -35.03 -6.31
N ALA A 463 11.58 -34.36 -5.26
CA ALA A 463 12.79 -34.72 -4.53
C ALA A 463 12.76 -36.11 -3.88
N GLU A 464 11.60 -36.57 -3.42
CA GLU A 464 11.42 -37.87 -2.75
C GLU A 464 11.83 -39.04 -3.66
N TYR A 465 11.61 -38.92 -4.97
CA TYR A 465 11.93 -39.96 -5.96
C TYR A 465 13.42 -39.99 -6.32
N HIS A 466 14.22 -39.01 -5.89
CA HIS A 466 15.68 -39.00 -6.10
C HIS A 466 16.42 -39.88 -5.09
N SER A 467 15.78 -40.22 -3.97
CA SER A 467 16.40 -41.03 -2.89
C SER A 467 16.18 -42.53 -3.08
N ALA A 468 15.42 -42.94 -4.09
CA ALA A 468 14.99 -44.33 -4.30
C ALA A 468 15.74 -45.06 -5.42
N SER A 469 16.40 -44.35 -6.34
CA SER A 469 17.13 -44.94 -7.48
C SER A 469 18.54 -45.44 -7.10
N GLY A 470 18.67 -46.04 -5.92
CA GLY A 470 19.93 -46.53 -5.36
C GLY A 470 20.07 -48.05 -5.33
N ASP A 471 18.95 -48.78 -5.22
CA ASP A 471 18.96 -50.25 -5.05
C ASP A 471 17.80 -50.94 -5.79
N CYS A 472 18.15 -52.08 -6.40
CA CYS A 472 17.31 -53.20 -6.84
C CYS A 472 16.32 -53.04 -8.02
N ASP A 473 16.75 -53.53 -9.18
CA ASP A 473 15.89 -54.28 -10.11
C ASP A 473 15.52 -55.65 -9.48
N VAL A 474 14.23 -55.93 -9.26
CA VAL A 474 13.64 -57.29 -9.28
C VAL A 474 12.19 -57.20 -9.75
N GLU A 475 11.76 -58.10 -10.64
CA GLU A 475 10.38 -58.17 -11.13
C GLU A 475 9.39 -58.83 -10.16
N GLU A 476 8.11 -58.61 -10.49
CA GLU A 476 7.00 -59.59 -10.44
C GLU A 476 5.91 -59.53 -9.34
N ALA A 477 4.71 -59.85 -9.84
CA ALA A 477 3.51 -60.38 -9.17
C ALA A 477 2.85 -59.56 -8.04
N GLY A 478 1.59 -59.17 -8.27
CA GLY A 478 0.75 -58.54 -7.26
C GLY A 478 -0.09 -59.53 -6.45
N GLN A 479 -0.43 -59.15 -5.20
CA GLN A 479 -1.62 -59.65 -4.52
C GLN A 479 -2.12 -58.67 -3.46
N SER A 480 -3.41 -58.78 -3.14
CA SER A 480 -4.14 -57.87 -2.24
C SER A 480 -3.83 -58.11 -0.76
N VAL A 481 -3.41 -57.08 -0.02
CA VAL A 481 -3.43 -57.07 1.45
C VAL A 481 -3.83 -55.69 2.00
N THR A 482 -4.97 -55.63 2.67
CA THR A 482 -5.33 -54.63 3.71
C THR A 482 -5.09 -55.30 5.09
N PRO A 483 -5.19 -54.67 6.29
CA PRO A 483 -5.86 -53.39 6.62
C PRO A 483 -5.20 -52.55 7.77
N PHE A 484 -5.93 -51.52 8.26
CA PHE A 484 -5.72 -50.74 9.51
C PHE A 484 -4.45 -49.83 9.58
N PHE A 485 -4.41 -48.73 10.34
CA PHE A 485 -5.30 -48.12 11.36
C PHE A 485 -5.23 -46.58 11.23
N PHE A 486 -6.35 -45.85 11.28
CA PHE A 486 -6.51 -44.60 12.06
C PHE A 486 -7.98 -44.17 12.06
N PHE A 487 -8.55 -43.89 13.23
CA PHE A 487 -9.98 -43.62 13.43
C PHE A 487 -10.19 -42.52 14.48
N GLY A 488 -11.21 -41.68 14.28
CA GLY A 488 -11.61 -40.61 15.21
C GLY A 488 -10.86 -39.28 14.99
N PHE A 489 -11.49 -38.11 15.00
CA PHE A 489 -12.84 -37.75 15.48
C PHE A 489 -13.55 -36.79 14.52
N THR A 490 -14.83 -37.04 14.20
CA THR A 490 -15.73 -36.00 13.63
C THR A 490 -17.22 -36.30 13.85
N ARG A 491 -17.85 -35.56 14.76
CA ARG A 491 -19.29 -35.27 14.93
C ARG A 491 -19.35 -34.26 16.08
N LEU A 492 -20.14 -33.19 16.07
CA LEU A 492 -21.58 -33.08 15.83
C LEU A 492 -21.84 -31.60 15.43
N TYR A 493 -22.62 -31.23 14.41
CA TYR A 493 -24.08 -31.10 14.46
C TYR A 493 -24.64 -30.76 13.06
N PHE A 494 -25.72 -31.44 12.61
CA PHE A 494 -26.56 -30.96 11.50
C PHE A 494 -27.93 -31.69 11.42
N ARG A 495 -29.02 -30.98 11.76
CA ARG A 495 -30.46 -31.22 11.41
C ARG A 495 -31.29 -30.19 12.21
N LEU A 496 -32.38 -29.57 11.77
CA LEU A 496 -33.39 -29.78 10.71
C LEU A 496 -33.26 -28.71 9.57
N HIS A 497 -34.13 -28.53 8.55
CA HIS A 497 -35.34 -29.26 8.15
C HIS A 497 -35.42 -29.57 6.61
N ARG A 498 -36.28 -28.87 5.84
CA ARG A 498 -36.57 -29.09 4.40
C ARG A 498 -37.08 -27.79 3.70
N PRO A 499 -37.02 -27.72 2.35
CA PRO A 499 -37.49 -26.58 1.54
C PRO A 499 -38.95 -26.73 1.04
N LEU A 500 -39.54 -25.64 0.54
CA LEU A 500 -40.78 -25.63 -0.24
C LEU A 500 -40.59 -24.90 -1.59
N LYS A 501 -41.26 -25.36 -2.66
CA LYS A 501 -41.17 -24.79 -4.01
C LYS A 501 -42.44 -25.11 -4.83
N ILE A 502 -43.32 -24.11 -5.05
CA ILE A 502 -44.52 -24.11 -5.93
C ILE A 502 -44.76 -22.62 -6.36
N THR A 503 -45.47 -22.24 -7.43
CA THR A 503 -45.29 -22.46 -8.89
C THR A 503 -46.42 -21.71 -9.67
N THR A 504 -46.05 -20.81 -10.60
CA THR A 504 -46.82 -20.19 -11.73
C THR A 504 -47.93 -19.13 -11.57
N MET A 505 -47.97 -18.28 -12.62
CA MET A 505 -49.09 -17.61 -13.34
C MET A 505 -49.74 -16.30 -12.83
N GLY A 506 -50.02 -15.40 -13.79
CA GLY A 506 -50.87 -14.20 -13.67
C GLY A 506 -50.33 -13.00 -14.45
N SER A 507 -51.12 -12.39 -15.34
CA SER A 507 -50.70 -11.33 -16.29
C SER A 507 -51.69 -10.14 -16.33
N VAL A 508 -51.32 -9.04 -17.00
CA VAL A 508 -52.19 -8.06 -17.73
C VAL A 508 -52.62 -6.71 -17.08
N LEU A 509 -52.15 -5.62 -17.72
CA LEU A 509 -52.70 -4.25 -18.01
C LEU A 509 -53.18 -3.21 -16.95
N ALA A 510 -52.49 -2.05 -17.00
CA ALA A 510 -52.96 -0.70 -17.41
C ALA A 510 -53.82 0.26 -16.55
N ALA A 511 -53.30 1.51 -16.47
CA ALA A 511 -53.94 2.83 -16.57
C ALA A 511 -54.94 3.36 -15.51
N SER A 512 -54.62 4.52 -14.91
CA SER A 512 -55.27 5.82 -15.23
C SER A 512 -54.86 6.96 -14.25
N SER A 513 -55.05 8.21 -14.67
CA SER A 513 -54.79 9.45 -13.92
C SER A 513 -56.06 10.32 -13.88
N PRO A 514 -56.20 11.21 -12.88
CA PRO A 514 -56.67 12.58 -13.18
C PRO A 514 -55.83 13.68 -12.50
N ASN A 515 -56.16 14.94 -12.79
CA ASN A 515 -55.26 16.12 -12.70
C ASN A 515 -55.91 17.32 -11.91
N PRO A 516 -55.45 18.61 -11.96
CA PRO A 516 -55.41 19.58 -10.84
C PRO A 516 -56.60 20.60 -10.93
N PRO A 517 -56.67 21.87 -10.40
CA PRO A 517 -55.69 22.83 -9.80
C PRO A 517 -56.22 23.46 -8.45
N PRO A 518 -55.95 24.71 -7.96
CA PRO A 518 -55.13 25.85 -8.43
C PRO A 518 -54.23 26.47 -7.27
N PRO A 519 -53.90 27.79 -7.09
CA PRO A 519 -52.61 28.19 -6.47
C PRO A 519 -52.65 29.19 -5.28
N ALA A 520 -51.49 29.48 -4.68
CA ALA A 520 -51.28 30.66 -3.83
C ALA A 520 -49.86 31.25 -3.99
N THR A 521 -49.77 32.55 -4.21
CA THR A 521 -48.54 33.34 -4.39
C THR A 521 -48.03 33.91 -3.06
N GLY A 522 -46.70 34.11 -2.94
CA GLY A 522 -46.11 34.84 -1.81
C GLY A 522 -44.61 34.59 -1.66
N GLY A 523 -43.77 35.46 -2.22
CA GLY A 523 -42.32 35.39 -2.02
C GLY A 523 -41.85 36.24 -0.85
N THR A 524 -40.77 35.82 -0.15
CA THR A 524 -39.92 36.71 0.66
C THR A 524 -38.52 36.11 0.91
N ALA A 525 -37.50 36.91 0.62
CA ALA A 525 -36.07 36.78 0.92
C ALA A 525 -35.56 35.53 1.70
N GLY A 526 -34.82 34.65 1.01
CA GLY A 526 -34.05 33.56 1.63
C GLY A 526 -32.67 34.00 2.20
N PRO A 527 -32.16 33.33 3.25
CA PRO A 527 -30.78 33.51 3.75
C PRO A 527 -29.74 32.76 2.90
N GLY A 528 -28.46 32.99 3.19
CA GLY A 528 -27.29 32.64 2.37
C GLY A 528 -27.18 31.20 1.87
N LEU A 529 -26.60 31.08 0.67
CA LEU A 529 -26.25 29.82 0.01
C LEU A 529 -25.25 29.03 0.86
N THR A 530 -25.72 27.97 1.50
CA THR A 530 -24.87 26.95 2.13
C THR A 530 -24.73 25.76 1.19
N VAL A 531 -23.49 25.32 0.97
CA VAL A 531 -23.21 24.08 0.22
C VAL A 531 -23.77 22.90 1.03
N PRO A 532 -24.57 21.99 0.43
CA PRO A 532 -25.12 20.87 1.17
C PRO A 532 -23.99 19.92 1.64
N PRO A 533 -23.95 19.51 2.93
CA PRO A 533 -22.93 18.60 3.43
C PRO A 533 -23.16 17.20 2.86
N GLY A 534 -22.20 16.64 2.12
CA GLY A 534 -22.37 15.31 1.52
C GLY A 534 -21.17 14.71 0.79
N PHE A 535 -20.35 15.53 0.11
CA PHE A 535 -19.19 15.07 -0.64
C PHE A 535 -17.91 15.79 -0.22
N GLY A 536 -17.06 15.09 0.53
CA GLY A 536 -15.64 15.45 0.62
C GLY A 536 -14.93 15.04 -0.68
N MET A 537 -14.09 15.92 -1.22
CA MET A 537 -13.14 15.51 -2.26
C MET A 537 -12.21 14.41 -1.71
N PRO A 538 -11.70 13.48 -2.54
CA PRO A 538 -10.57 12.66 -2.13
C PRO A 538 -9.41 13.58 -1.69
N PRO A 539 -8.66 13.24 -0.63
CA PRO A 539 -7.70 14.16 -0.02
C PRO A 539 -6.54 14.49 -0.97
N VAL A 540 -6.60 15.67 -1.59
CA VAL A 540 -5.46 16.27 -2.27
C VAL A 540 -4.46 16.70 -1.20
N SER A 541 -3.49 15.83 -0.93
CA SER A 541 -2.46 16.10 0.07
C SER A 541 -1.56 17.24 -0.39
N SER A 542 -1.65 18.40 0.25
CA SER A 542 -0.65 19.46 0.14
C SER A 542 0.64 18.99 0.84
N VAL A 543 1.51 18.32 0.07
CA VAL A 543 2.83 17.90 0.52
C VAL A 543 3.69 19.14 0.72
N ILE A 544 3.93 19.48 1.99
CA ILE A 544 4.97 20.42 2.40
C ILE A 544 6.32 19.70 2.32
N PRO A 545 7.32 20.19 1.57
CA PRO A 545 8.70 19.73 1.69
C PRO A 545 9.36 20.42 2.90
N PRO A 546 10.14 19.71 3.74
CA PRO A 546 11.01 20.35 4.70
C PRO A 546 12.22 20.99 3.99
N ALA A 547 12.65 22.16 4.47
CA ALA A 547 13.79 22.89 3.95
C ALA A 547 15.09 22.58 4.74
N GLY A 548 16.22 22.72 4.05
CA GLY A 548 17.57 22.77 4.62
C GLY A 548 18.55 21.81 3.94
N ALA A 549 19.76 22.20 3.55
CA ALA A 549 20.39 23.49 3.29
C ALA A 549 21.79 23.15 2.73
N GLY A 550 22.21 23.76 1.62
CA GLY A 550 23.52 23.53 1.03
C GLY A 550 23.94 24.74 0.19
N SER A 551 24.83 25.56 0.74
CA SER A 551 25.21 26.86 0.17
C SER A 551 26.25 26.76 -0.95
N GLY A 552 25.95 27.38 -2.09
CA GLY A 552 26.90 27.68 -3.17
C GLY A 552 26.38 28.89 -3.95
N GLN A 553 27.02 30.04 -3.79
CA GLN A 553 26.46 31.34 -4.17
C GLN A 553 26.37 31.56 -5.69
N GLN A 554 25.21 31.99 -6.19
CA GLN A 554 25.09 33.11 -7.12
C GLN A 554 23.63 33.59 -7.24
N GLN A 555 23.45 34.92 -7.08
CA GLN A 555 22.22 35.72 -7.23
C GLN A 555 21.08 35.49 -6.22
N GLU A 556 20.69 36.57 -5.55
CA GLU A 556 19.44 36.69 -4.81
C GLU A 556 18.27 36.69 -5.80
N ALA A 557 17.68 35.51 -6.01
CA ALA A 557 16.30 35.40 -6.49
C ALA A 557 15.42 35.11 -5.27
N GLU A 558 14.35 35.88 -5.10
CA GLU A 558 13.40 35.71 -4.00
C GLU A 558 12.89 34.27 -3.95
N ASN A 559 12.91 33.64 -2.76
CA ASN A 559 12.25 32.35 -2.59
C ASN A 559 10.75 32.54 -2.89
N PRO A 560 10.18 31.87 -3.93
CA PRO A 560 8.80 32.11 -4.31
C PRO A 560 7.88 31.71 -3.17
N LEU A 561 7.01 32.66 -2.76
CA LEU A 561 6.08 32.45 -1.66
C LEU A 561 5.10 31.31 -2.03
N PRO A 562 4.79 30.40 -1.10
CA PRO A 562 3.96 29.24 -1.40
C PRO A 562 2.51 29.66 -1.68
N ASN A 563 1.89 29.12 -2.72
CA ASN A 563 0.48 29.39 -3.03
C ASN A 563 -0.43 29.09 -1.82
N PRO A 564 -1.34 29.99 -1.44
CA PRO A 564 -2.13 29.84 -0.23
C PRO A 564 -3.32 28.86 -0.37
N GLY A 565 -3.59 28.29 -1.53
CA GLY A 565 -4.78 27.45 -1.77
C GLY A 565 -6.05 28.28 -1.96
N ALA A 566 -7.22 27.63 -1.91
CA ALA A 566 -8.50 28.30 -2.10
C ALA A 566 -9.04 28.95 -0.81
N PHE A 567 -9.94 29.92 -0.93
CA PHE A 567 -10.56 30.60 0.23
C PHE A 567 -11.31 29.60 1.15
N ASP A 568 -12.05 28.65 0.56
CA ASP A 568 -12.73 27.55 1.25
C ASP A 568 -11.79 26.61 2.03
N GLU A 569 -10.47 26.67 1.80
CA GLU A 569 -9.48 25.82 2.47
C GLU A 569 -9.01 26.38 3.81
N CYS A 570 -9.20 27.69 4.05
CA CYS A 570 -8.76 28.37 5.27
C CYS A 570 -9.29 27.66 6.54
N HIS A 571 -10.60 27.42 6.63
CA HIS A 571 -11.22 26.80 7.80
C HIS A 571 -11.35 25.27 7.71
N ARG A 572 -11.07 24.65 6.55
CA ARG A 572 -11.35 23.23 6.27
C ARG A 572 -10.71 22.28 7.29
N LYS A 573 -9.42 22.47 7.59
CA LYS A 573 -8.68 21.62 8.55
C LYS A 573 -9.23 21.68 9.97
N CYS A 574 -9.85 22.80 10.39
CA CYS A 574 -10.51 22.87 11.68
C CYS A 574 -11.82 22.06 11.64
N LYS A 575 -12.67 22.31 10.64
CA LYS A 575 -13.95 21.60 10.44
C LYS A 575 -13.81 20.08 10.34
N GLU A 576 -12.73 19.58 9.75
CA GLU A 576 -12.44 18.14 9.65
C GLU A 576 -12.21 17.45 11.01
N VAL A 577 -11.83 18.18 12.07
CA VAL A 577 -11.65 17.61 13.43
C VAL A 577 -13.00 17.34 14.11
N PHE A 578 -14.05 18.09 13.77
CA PHE A 578 -15.35 17.97 14.43
C PHE A 578 -16.10 16.69 14.00
N PRO A 579 -16.91 16.09 14.90
CA PRO A 579 -17.79 14.99 14.54
C PRO A 579 -18.90 15.46 13.61
N MET A 580 -19.14 14.73 12.51
CA MET A 580 -20.28 14.97 11.63
C MET A 580 -21.58 14.54 12.31
N GLN A 581 -22.56 15.43 12.39
CA GLN A 581 -23.88 15.15 12.93
C GLN A 581 -24.70 14.29 11.95
N MET A 582 -25.25 13.19 12.44
CA MET A 582 -26.09 12.27 11.69
C MET A 582 -27.14 11.68 12.62
N GLU A 583 -28.33 11.42 12.08
CA GLU A 583 -29.50 10.94 12.81
C GLU A 583 -30.07 9.72 12.07
N GLY A 584 -30.46 8.68 12.82
CA GLY A 584 -30.99 7.45 12.25
C GLY A 584 -29.92 6.54 11.63
N VAL A 585 -30.26 5.78 10.59
CA VAL A 585 -29.35 4.83 9.94
C VAL A 585 -28.95 5.33 8.56
N ARG A 586 -27.64 5.44 8.30
CA ARG A 586 -27.07 5.80 6.99
C ARG A 586 -26.28 4.64 6.41
N LEU A 587 -26.79 4.03 5.33
CA LEU A 587 -26.06 3.03 4.57
C LEU A 587 -25.50 3.68 3.29
N VAL A 588 -24.19 3.60 3.10
CA VAL A 588 -23.48 4.10 1.91
C VAL A 588 -22.84 2.90 1.22
N ILE A 589 -23.15 2.66 -0.05
CA ILE A 589 -22.57 1.59 -0.86
C ILE A 589 -21.85 2.21 -2.06
N ASN A 590 -20.52 2.24 -1.99
CA ASN A 590 -19.65 2.69 -3.07
C ASN A 590 -19.26 1.50 -3.96
N LYS A 591 -19.29 1.70 -5.28
CA LYS A 591 -18.90 0.69 -6.25
C LYS A 591 -18.24 1.32 -7.47
N GLY A 592 -16.96 1.03 -7.68
CA GLY A 592 -16.30 1.29 -8.96
C GLY A 592 -16.87 0.38 -10.04
N LEU A 593 -17.43 0.96 -11.11
CA LEU A 593 -17.82 0.21 -12.32
C LEU A 593 -16.67 0.20 -13.34
N SER A 594 -15.82 1.23 -13.34
CA SER A 594 -14.56 1.28 -14.09
C SER A 594 -13.55 2.20 -13.38
N ASN A 595 -12.32 2.29 -13.91
CA ASN A 595 -11.31 3.25 -13.41
C ASN A 595 -11.77 4.71 -13.51
N HIS A 596 -12.71 5.00 -14.42
CA HIS A 596 -13.22 6.35 -14.70
C HIS A 596 -14.64 6.57 -14.19
N PHE A 597 -15.32 5.55 -13.66
CA PHE A 597 -16.73 5.67 -13.26
C PHE A 597 -17.02 4.93 -11.95
N GLN A 598 -17.46 5.67 -10.96
CA GLN A 598 -17.84 5.21 -9.63
C GLN A 598 -19.30 5.55 -9.35
N VAL A 599 -19.99 4.66 -8.65
CA VAL A 599 -21.38 4.81 -8.25
C VAL A 599 -21.48 4.71 -6.74
N ASN A 600 -22.31 5.54 -6.12
CA ASN A 600 -22.62 5.55 -4.70
C ASN A 600 -24.14 5.43 -4.51
N HIS A 601 -24.58 4.46 -3.73
CA HIS A 601 -25.95 4.37 -3.25
C HIS A 601 -25.98 4.79 -1.78
N THR A 602 -26.61 5.92 -1.46
CA THR A 602 -26.80 6.37 -0.08
C THR A 602 -28.26 6.23 0.32
N VAL A 603 -28.54 5.41 1.32
CA VAL A 603 -29.84 5.24 1.97
C VAL A 603 -29.77 5.89 3.35
N LEU A 604 -30.68 6.82 3.64
CA LEU A 604 -30.84 7.42 4.96
C LEU A 604 -32.24 7.06 5.50
N LEU A 605 -32.27 6.33 6.61
CA LEU A 605 -33.48 5.98 7.34
C LEU A 605 -33.54 6.83 8.61
N SER A 606 -34.50 7.74 8.70
CA SER A 606 -34.75 8.53 9.92
C SER A 606 -36.00 8.05 10.64
N SER A 607 -36.02 8.17 11.96
CA SER A 607 -37.18 7.88 12.81
C SER A 607 -38.03 9.12 13.13
N LEU A 608 -37.54 10.33 12.81
CA LEU A 608 -38.20 11.60 13.10
C LEU A 608 -38.43 12.49 11.86
N GLY A 609 -37.96 12.05 10.69
CA GLY A 609 -38.13 12.74 9.42
C GLY A 609 -38.13 11.76 8.25
N ASP A 610 -38.25 12.28 7.02
CA ASP A 610 -38.40 11.43 5.84
C ASP A 610 -37.15 10.59 5.55
N SER A 611 -37.37 9.31 5.28
CA SER A 611 -36.33 8.42 4.77
C SER A 611 -36.05 8.76 3.31
N SER A 612 -34.77 8.94 2.97
CA SER A 612 -34.35 9.35 1.63
C SER A 612 -33.36 8.36 1.02
N TYR A 613 -33.45 8.21 -0.30
CA TYR A 613 -32.50 7.47 -1.11
C TYR A 613 -31.85 8.44 -2.10
N ARG A 614 -30.55 8.28 -2.28
CA ARG A 614 -29.71 9.09 -3.16
C ARG A 614 -28.80 8.22 -4.01
N PHE A 615 -28.77 8.51 -5.29
CA PHE A 615 -27.93 7.86 -6.29
C PHE A 615 -26.87 8.83 -6.78
N GLY A 616 -25.65 8.62 -6.30
CA GLY A 616 -24.45 9.32 -6.74
C GLY A 616 -23.76 8.61 -7.90
N ALA A 617 -23.38 9.35 -8.93
CA ALA A 617 -22.47 8.92 -9.98
C ALA A 617 -21.29 9.89 -10.04
N THR A 618 -20.07 9.37 -10.20
CA THR A 618 -18.85 10.16 -10.35
C THR A 618 -18.04 9.63 -11.53
N TYR A 619 -17.83 10.49 -12.52
CA TYR A 619 -16.91 10.27 -13.62
C TYR A 619 -15.61 11.05 -13.40
N VAL A 620 -14.47 10.38 -13.60
CA VAL A 620 -13.13 10.97 -13.50
C VAL A 620 -12.43 10.79 -14.84
N GLY A 621 -12.12 11.89 -15.52
CA GLY A 621 -11.48 11.90 -16.83
C GLY A 621 -10.02 11.42 -16.83
N SER A 622 -9.45 11.32 -18.02
CA SER A 622 -8.09 10.81 -18.24
C SER A 622 -7.00 11.88 -18.30
N LYS A 623 -7.35 13.18 -18.37
CA LYS A 623 -6.37 14.28 -18.43
C LYS A 623 -5.76 14.49 -17.04
N GLN A 624 -4.59 13.90 -16.82
CA GLN A 624 -3.81 14.10 -15.60
C GLN A 624 -2.97 15.38 -15.72
N THR A 625 -3.26 16.36 -14.86
CA THR A 625 -2.54 17.66 -14.82
C THR A 625 -1.62 17.80 -13.61
N GLY A 626 -1.74 16.89 -12.63
CA GLY A 626 -0.86 16.83 -11.46
C GLY A 626 -0.72 15.40 -10.91
N PRO A 627 0.11 15.19 -9.87
CA PRO A 627 0.43 13.85 -9.36
C PRO A 627 -0.77 13.00 -8.93
N ALA A 628 -1.88 13.65 -8.54
CA ALA A 628 -3.13 13.01 -8.12
C ALA A 628 -4.40 13.73 -8.64
N GLU A 629 -4.27 14.68 -9.57
CA GLU A 629 -5.41 15.44 -10.12
C GLU A 629 -5.75 15.00 -11.56
N PHE A 630 -7.00 14.61 -11.77
CA PHE A 630 -7.55 14.11 -13.03
C PHE A 630 -8.79 14.93 -13.43
N PHE A 631 -8.87 15.34 -14.69
CA PHE A 631 -9.99 16.15 -15.20
C PHE A 631 -10.54 15.66 -16.56
N PRO A 632 -11.77 16.03 -16.94
CA PRO A 632 -12.82 16.62 -16.09
C PRO A 632 -13.29 15.63 -15.00
N ILE A 633 -13.75 16.16 -13.87
CA ILE A 633 -14.51 15.40 -12.88
C ILE A 633 -15.97 15.79 -13.04
N MET A 634 -16.87 14.83 -13.20
CA MET A 634 -18.31 15.06 -13.22
C MET A 634 -18.96 14.26 -12.10
N VAL A 635 -19.66 14.94 -11.19
CA VAL A 635 -20.37 14.34 -10.06
C VAL A 635 -21.85 14.65 -10.23
N GLY A 636 -22.73 13.67 -10.10
CA GLY A 636 -24.18 13.86 -10.06
C GLY A 636 -24.76 13.08 -8.90
N ASP A 637 -25.61 13.71 -8.09
CA ASP A 637 -26.37 13.09 -7.01
C ASP A 637 -27.86 13.35 -7.23
N MET A 638 -28.65 12.28 -7.38
CA MET A 638 -30.10 12.35 -7.63
C MET A 638 -30.86 11.69 -6.48
N ASP A 639 -31.85 12.39 -5.94
CA ASP A 639 -32.72 11.86 -4.89
C ASP A 639 -33.95 11.10 -5.45
N ASN A 640 -34.70 10.49 -4.53
CA ASN A 640 -35.95 9.78 -4.84
C ASN A 640 -37.10 10.69 -5.34
N SER A 641 -36.97 12.02 -5.26
CA SER A 641 -37.93 12.99 -5.80
C SER A 641 -37.62 13.40 -7.25
N GLY A 642 -36.51 12.92 -7.81
CA GLY A 642 -36.02 13.34 -9.12
C GLY A 642 -35.36 14.73 -9.11
N SER A 643 -34.88 15.17 -7.95
CA SER A 643 -34.06 16.38 -7.81
C SER A 643 -32.59 16.00 -8.01
N LEU A 644 -31.90 16.67 -8.94
CA LEU A 644 -30.52 16.39 -9.31
C LEU A 644 -29.60 17.54 -8.88
N ASN A 645 -28.50 17.20 -8.20
CA ASN A 645 -27.36 18.09 -8.00
C ASN A 645 -26.20 17.57 -8.85
N ALA A 646 -25.85 18.29 -9.92
CA ALA A 646 -24.72 17.95 -10.80
C ALA A 646 -23.60 18.99 -10.69
N GLN A 647 -22.35 18.55 -10.73
CA GLN A 647 -21.16 19.40 -10.72
C GLN A 647 -20.14 18.89 -11.75
N ILE A 648 -19.60 19.81 -12.54
CA ILE A 648 -18.56 19.55 -13.54
C ILE A 648 -17.35 20.41 -13.18
N ILE A 649 -16.24 19.78 -12.84
CA ILE A 649 -14.97 20.44 -12.53
C ILE A 649 -14.00 20.16 -13.68
N HIS A 650 -13.46 21.20 -14.30
CA HIS A 650 -12.49 21.07 -15.39
C HIS A 650 -11.33 22.04 -15.25
N GLN A 651 -10.11 21.53 -15.43
CA GLN A 651 -8.92 22.35 -15.53
C GLN A 651 -8.66 22.73 -17.00
N ILE A 652 -9.01 23.98 -17.31
CA ILE A 652 -8.92 24.57 -18.65
C ILE A 652 -7.44 24.77 -19.00
N THR A 653 -6.66 25.39 -18.11
CA THR A 653 -5.21 25.61 -18.25
C THR A 653 -4.48 25.22 -16.97
N ASN A 654 -3.14 25.19 -17.01
CA ASN A 654 -2.33 24.86 -15.83
C ASN A 654 -2.56 25.82 -14.64
N ARG A 655 -3.12 27.02 -14.87
CA ARG A 655 -3.45 28.02 -13.83
C ARG A 655 -4.95 28.26 -13.62
N ILE A 656 -5.82 27.85 -14.56
CA ILE A 656 -7.26 28.12 -14.51
C ILE A 656 -8.06 26.82 -14.34
N ARG A 657 -8.79 26.73 -13.23
CA ARG A 657 -9.78 25.70 -12.93
C ARG A 657 -11.18 26.32 -13.00
N SER A 658 -12.13 25.62 -13.59
CA SER A 658 -13.54 26.01 -13.57
C SER A 658 -14.39 24.89 -12.95
N LYS A 659 -15.44 25.27 -12.24
CA LYS A 659 -16.43 24.38 -11.66
C LYS A 659 -17.82 24.92 -11.96
N VAL A 660 -18.66 24.13 -12.60
CA VAL A 660 -20.05 24.48 -12.91
C VAL A 660 -20.97 23.53 -12.17
N ALA A 661 -21.92 24.06 -11.40
CA ALA A 661 -22.91 23.30 -10.67
C ALA A 661 -24.32 23.60 -11.17
N PHE A 662 -25.15 22.58 -11.26
CA PHE A 662 -26.55 22.64 -11.68
C PHE A 662 -27.42 21.97 -10.62
N GLN A 663 -28.54 22.61 -10.29
CA GLN A 663 -29.51 22.08 -9.34
C GLN A 663 -30.91 22.08 -9.95
N THR A 664 -31.54 20.90 -9.99
CA THR A 664 -32.95 20.72 -10.31
C THR A 664 -33.71 20.25 -9.08
N GLN A 665 -34.99 20.62 -8.99
CA GLN A 665 -35.92 20.15 -7.98
C GLN A 665 -37.16 19.62 -8.69
N GLN A 666 -37.47 18.33 -8.52
CA GLN A 666 -38.63 17.68 -9.16
C GLN A 666 -38.75 18.03 -10.65
N GLN A 667 -37.68 17.78 -11.42
CA GLN A 667 -37.52 18.11 -12.85
C GLN A 667 -37.48 19.61 -13.22
N LYS A 668 -37.82 20.55 -12.32
CA LYS A 668 -37.68 21.99 -12.57
C LYS A 668 -36.23 22.44 -12.35
N PHE A 669 -35.66 23.20 -13.27
CA PHE A 669 -34.38 23.86 -13.06
C PHE A 669 -34.52 24.98 -12.01
N VAL A 670 -33.70 24.96 -10.97
CA VAL A 670 -33.81 25.89 -9.83
C VAL A 670 -32.66 26.87 -9.78
N ASN A 671 -31.43 26.39 -9.94
CA ASN A 671 -30.23 27.19 -9.74
C ASN A 671 -29.07 26.63 -10.57
N TRP A 672 -28.15 27.51 -10.96
CA TRP A 672 -26.84 27.16 -11.45
C TRP A 672 -25.78 28.10 -10.90
N GLN A 673 -24.58 27.57 -10.76
CA GLN A 673 -23.42 28.29 -10.26
C GLN A 673 -22.22 28.00 -11.18
N ALA A 674 -21.43 29.02 -11.48
CA ALA A 674 -20.19 28.88 -12.23
C ALA A 674 -19.03 29.57 -11.49
N ASP A 675 -18.05 28.77 -11.11
CA ASP A 675 -16.82 29.17 -10.43
C ASP A 675 -15.66 29.17 -11.45
N ALA A 676 -14.81 30.19 -11.36
CA ALA A 676 -13.53 30.29 -12.06
C ALA A 676 -12.43 30.61 -11.03
N GLU A 677 -11.51 29.66 -10.82
CA GLU A 677 -10.38 29.73 -9.91
C GLU A 677 -9.08 29.90 -10.70
N LEU A 678 -8.37 31.00 -10.45
CA LEU A 678 -7.06 31.32 -10.99
C LEU A 678 -6.00 31.12 -9.89
N ARG A 679 -5.11 30.15 -10.09
CA ARG A 679 -3.96 29.88 -9.21
C ARG A 679 -2.69 30.50 -9.79
N GLY A 680 -2.17 31.52 -9.10
CA GLY A 680 -0.82 32.05 -9.28
C GLY A 680 0.22 31.25 -8.47
N GLU A 681 1.42 31.78 -8.36
CA GLU A 681 2.51 31.15 -7.59
C GLU A 681 2.38 31.48 -6.09
N ASP A 682 2.07 32.74 -5.77
CA ASP A 682 1.91 33.31 -4.43
C ASP A 682 0.45 33.68 -4.08
N PHE A 683 -0.46 33.70 -5.06
CA PHE A 683 -1.87 34.07 -4.87
C PHE A 683 -2.88 33.09 -5.49
N THR A 684 -4.11 33.12 -4.99
CA THR A 684 -5.27 32.46 -5.58
C THR A 684 -6.45 33.43 -5.64
N ALA A 685 -7.06 33.56 -6.81
CA ALA A 685 -8.25 34.37 -7.03
C ALA A 685 -9.40 33.48 -7.49
N THR A 686 -10.60 33.63 -6.93
CA THR A 686 -11.80 32.88 -7.35
C THR A 686 -12.93 33.84 -7.64
N ILE A 687 -13.66 33.61 -8.73
CA ILE A 687 -14.88 34.35 -9.08
C ILE A 687 -16.01 33.33 -9.22
N THR A 688 -17.05 33.48 -8.43
CA THR A 688 -18.24 32.63 -8.39
C THR A 688 -19.46 33.43 -8.82
N LEU A 689 -20.12 32.99 -9.88
CA LEU A 689 -21.41 33.50 -10.34
C LEU A 689 -22.52 32.56 -9.87
N GLY A 690 -23.39 33.02 -8.97
CA GLY A 690 -24.50 32.25 -8.41
C GLY A 690 -25.86 32.77 -8.91
N ASN A 691 -26.64 31.87 -9.51
CA ASN A 691 -27.98 32.10 -10.04
C ASN A 691 -28.17 33.39 -10.88
N PRO A 692 -27.34 33.68 -11.90
CA PRO A 692 -27.53 34.86 -12.72
C PRO A 692 -28.74 34.71 -13.66
N ASP A 693 -29.69 35.62 -13.54
CA ASP A 693 -30.86 35.79 -14.40
C ASP A 693 -30.74 37.12 -15.17
N VAL A 694 -30.47 37.00 -16.48
CA VAL A 694 -30.27 38.12 -17.41
C VAL A 694 -31.58 38.84 -17.73
N LEU A 695 -32.74 38.19 -17.61
CA LEU A 695 -34.06 38.77 -17.90
C LEU A 695 -34.58 39.59 -16.73
N VAL A 696 -34.36 39.11 -15.50
CA VAL A 696 -34.79 39.79 -14.26
C VAL A 696 -33.70 40.74 -13.73
N GLY A 697 -32.47 40.67 -14.26
CA GLY A 697 -31.34 41.50 -13.83
C GLY A 697 -30.89 41.17 -12.41
N SER A 698 -30.97 39.89 -12.03
CA SER A 698 -30.66 39.41 -10.68
C SER A 698 -29.53 38.39 -10.67
N GLY A 699 -28.76 38.33 -9.58
CA GLY A 699 -27.66 37.39 -9.45
C GLY A 699 -26.78 37.70 -8.24
N ILE A 700 -25.88 36.76 -7.94
CA ILE A 700 -24.87 36.88 -6.89
C ILE A 700 -23.50 36.70 -7.53
N ILE A 701 -22.58 37.60 -7.23
CA ILE A 701 -21.17 37.50 -7.59
C ILE A 701 -20.38 37.46 -6.29
N VAL A 702 -19.62 36.38 -6.08
CA VAL A 702 -18.68 36.27 -4.97
C VAL A 702 -17.27 36.28 -5.55
N THR A 703 -16.43 37.21 -5.13
CA THR A 703 -15.01 37.20 -5.48
C THR A 703 -14.16 36.97 -4.23
N HIS A 704 -13.22 36.05 -4.35
CA HIS A 704 -12.22 35.75 -3.32
C HIS A 704 -10.83 36.07 -3.86
N TYR A 705 -10.01 36.70 -3.04
CA TYR A 705 -8.59 36.88 -3.33
C TYR A 705 -7.79 36.55 -2.07
N LEU A 706 -6.78 35.69 -2.20
CA LEU A 706 -5.91 35.27 -1.11
C LEU A 706 -4.47 35.25 -1.60
N GLN A 707 -3.58 35.97 -0.93
CA GLN A 707 -2.16 36.07 -1.28
C GLN A 707 -1.29 35.74 -0.07
N SER A 708 -0.24 34.96 -0.29
CA SER A 708 0.82 34.75 0.69
C SER A 708 1.68 36.00 0.80
N ILE A 709 1.74 36.61 1.99
CA ILE A 709 2.56 37.79 2.29
C ILE A 709 3.90 37.36 2.90
N THR A 710 3.90 36.25 3.65
CA THR A 710 5.11 35.58 4.13
C THR A 710 4.91 34.05 4.02
N PRO A 711 5.97 33.23 4.17
CA PRO A 711 5.82 31.76 4.15
C PRO A 711 4.86 31.20 5.21
N ALA A 712 4.55 31.97 6.26
CA ALA A 712 3.59 31.60 7.31
C ALA A 712 2.26 32.35 7.24
N LEU A 713 2.21 33.56 6.66
CA LEU A 713 1.05 34.44 6.67
C LEU A 713 0.47 34.64 5.27
N ALA A 714 -0.78 34.25 5.06
CA ALA A 714 -1.58 34.63 3.91
C ALA A 714 -2.70 35.60 4.34
N LEU A 715 -2.90 36.66 3.56
CA LEU A 715 -3.96 37.66 3.76
C LEU A 715 -4.82 37.73 2.50
N GLY A 716 -6.09 38.07 2.67
CA GLY A 716 -7.04 38.09 1.57
C GLY A 716 -8.34 38.78 1.91
N GLY A 717 -9.27 38.73 0.96
CA GLY A 717 -10.62 39.24 1.10
C GLY A 717 -11.65 38.45 0.31
N GLU A 718 -12.89 38.58 0.76
CA GLU A 718 -14.10 38.12 0.11
C GLU A 718 -15.01 39.32 -0.12
N LEU A 719 -15.47 39.49 -1.36
CA LEU A 719 -16.49 40.46 -1.74
C LEU A 719 -17.71 39.70 -2.27
N VAL A 720 -18.81 39.74 -1.53
CA VAL A 720 -20.12 39.23 -1.95
C VAL A 720 -20.95 40.42 -2.45
N TYR A 721 -21.15 40.50 -3.76
CA TYR A 721 -22.10 41.42 -4.39
C TYR A 721 -23.37 40.64 -4.74
N HIS A 722 -24.53 41.16 -4.34
CA HIS A 722 -25.82 40.61 -4.75
C HIS A 722 -26.74 41.71 -5.26
N ARG A 723 -27.46 41.38 -6.33
CA ARG A 723 -28.44 42.25 -6.97
C ARG A 723 -29.74 41.47 -7.18
N ARG A 724 -30.84 42.03 -6.71
CA ARG A 724 -32.21 41.56 -6.90
C ARG A 724 -33.10 42.76 -7.25
N PRO A 725 -34.27 42.57 -7.86
CA PRO A 725 -35.20 43.66 -8.10
C PRO A 725 -35.59 44.33 -6.77
N GLY A 726 -35.13 45.58 -6.57
CA GLY A 726 -35.37 46.37 -5.35
C GLY A 726 -34.42 46.14 -4.17
N GLU A 727 -33.42 45.24 -4.27
CA GLU A 727 -32.45 44.97 -3.21
C GLU A 727 -31.05 44.81 -3.83
N GLU A 728 -30.12 45.72 -3.52
CA GLU A 728 -28.72 45.67 -3.94
C GLU A 728 -27.81 45.85 -2.72
N GLY A 729 -26.74 45.05 -2.64
CA GLY A 729 -25.78 45.19 -1.55
C GLY A 729 -24.46 44.47 -1.78
N ALA A 730 -23.40 45.06 -1.24
CA ALA A 730 -22.07 44.49 -1.19
C ALA A 730 -21.66 44.21 0.26
N VAL A 731 -21.08 43.05 0.51
CA VAL A 731 -20.48 42.67 1.79
C VAL A 731 -19.01 42.36 1.54
N MET A 732 -18.12 43.03 2.28
CA MET A 732 -16.69 42.75 2.27
C MET A 732 -16.29 42.07 3.58
N SER A 733 -15.52 41.00 3.48
CA SER A 733 -14.85 40.32 4.59
C SER A 733 -13.35 40.25 4.30
N LEU A 734 -12.52 40.47 5.31
CA LEU A 734 -11.08 40.25 5.27
C LEU A 734 -10.76 38.90 5.89
N VAL A 735 -9.80 38.16 5.34
CA VAL A 735 -9.30 36.90 5.89
C VAL A 735 -7.80 36.97 6.14
N GLY A 736 -7.36 36.46 7.29
CA GLY A 736 -5.97 36.18 7.58
C GLY A 736 -5.80 34.72 7.98
N ARG A 737 -4.78 34.06 7.41
CA ARG A 737 -4.35 32.71 7.79
C ARG A 737 -2.89 32.72 8.21
N TYR A 738 -2.63 32.28 9.43
CA TYR A 738 -1.30 32.01 9.95
C TYR A 738 -1.06 30.51 10.06
N THR A 739 0.02 30.03 9.41
CA THR A 739 0.41 28.62 9.31
C THR A 739 1.71 28.42 10.06
N GLY A 740 1.64 27.81 11.24
CA GLY A 740 2.81 27.35 12.00
C GLY A 740 3.22 25.92 11.60
N THR A 741 4.21 25.38 12.30
CA THR A 741 4.70 24.00 12.08
C THR A 741 3.63 22.93 12.36
N ASN A 742 2.93 23.06 13.50
CA ASN A 742 1.93 22.10 13.98
C ASN A 742 0.53 22.70 14.17
N TYR A 743 0.33 23.99 13.86
CA TYR A 743 -0.95 24.68 14.07
C TYR A 743 -1.29 25.64 12.94
N ILE A 744 -2.58 25.91 12.76
CA ILE A 744 -3.12 26.86 11.78
C ILE A 744 -4.15 27.71 12.49
N ALA A 745 -3.96 29.02 12.47
CA ALA A 745 -4.93 30.00 12.94
C ALA A 745 -5.52 30.75 11.74
N THR A 746 -6.83 30.90 11.71
CA THR A 746 -7.54 31.67 10.69
C THR A 746 -8.54 32.61 11.34
N LEU A 747 -8.66 33.79 10.74
CA LEU A 747 -9.57 34.84 11.19
C LEU A 747 -10.20 35.50 9.97
N THR A 748 -11.52 35.41 9.86
CA THR A 748 -12.34 36.09 8.86
C THR A 748 -13.18 37.14 9.56
N LEU A 749 -13.07 38.40 9.14
CA LEU A 749 -13.75 39.56 9.74
C LEU A 749 -14.43 40.37 8.65
N GLY A 750 -15.75 40.53 8.71
CA GLY A 750 -16.51 41.35 7.77
C GLY A 750 -17.74 41.98 8.42
N SER A 751 -18.47 42.81 7.66
CA SER A 751 -19.71 43.44 8.15
C SER A 751 -20.84 42.43 8.43
N ALA A 752 -20.71 41.20 7.93
CA ALA A 752 -21.64 40.10 8.21
C ALA A 752 -21.32 39.32 9.50
N GLY A 753 -20.10 39.43 10.05
CA GLY A 753 -19.68 38.72 11.25
C GLY A 753 -18.19 38.44 11.36
N ALA A 754 -17.81 37.73 12.41
CA ALA A 754 -16.47 37.26 12.68
C ALA A 754 -16.46 35.73 12.78
N HIS A 755 -15.55 35.08 12.06
CA HIS A 755 -15.32 33.64 12.14
C HIS A 755 -13.83 33.37 12.33
N ALA A 756 -13.46 32.87 13.51
CA ALA A 756 -12.09 32.50 13.84
C ALA A 756 -11.99 30.99 14.04
N SER A 757 -10.96 30.36 13.50
CA SER A 757 -10.68 28.96 13.83
C SER A 757 -9.20 28.65 14.03
N TYR A 758 -8.94 27.80 15.02
CA TYR A 758 -7.62 27.38 15.46
C TYR A 758 -7.52 25.85 15.43
N TYR A 759 -6.72 25.33 14.51
CA TYR A 759 -6.38 23.92 14.39
C TYR A 759 -4.99 23.67 14.98
N HIS A 760 -4.83 22.59 15.75
CA HIS A 760 -3.55 22.19 16.34
C HIS A 760 -3.37 20.67 16.30
N LYS A 761 -2.26 20.21 15.72
CA LYS A 761 -1.85 18.80 15.73
C LYS A 761 -0.85 18.57 16.87
N ALA A 762 -1.36 18.11 18.01
CA ALA A 762 -0.55 17.86 19.20
C ALA A 762 0.35 16.62 19.05
N ASN A 763 -0.13 15.59 18.34
CA ASN A 763 0.61 14.37 18.04
C ASN A 763 0.04 13.73 16.75
N ASP A 764 0.70 12.72 16.19
CA ASP A 764 0.17 11.93 15.06
C ASP A 764 -1.13 11.17 15.39
N GLN A 765 -1.45 11.04 16.68
CA GLN A 765 -2.70 10.44 17.18
C GLN A 765 -3.75 11.46 17.65
N LEU A 766 -3.39 12.74 17.87
CA LEU A 766 -4.29 13.71 18.52
C LEU A 766 -4.27 15.06 17.79
N GLN A 767 -5.45 15.48 17.35
CA GLN A 767 -5.72 16.76 16.69
C GLN A 767 -6.82 17.50 17.45
N VAL A 768 -6.71 18.81 17.55
CA VAL A 768 -7.65 19.69 18.26
C VAL A 768 -8.06 20.84 17.34
N GLY A 769 -9.33 21.20 17.38
CA GLY A 769 -9.92 22.32 16.65
C GLY A 769 -10.73 23.20 17.60
N VAL A 770 -10.67 24.51 17.41
CA VAL A 770 -11.54 25.48 18.08
C VAL A 770 -12.12 26.39 17.01
N GLU A 771 -13.44 26.54 16.98
CA GLU A 771 -14.15 27.48 16.12
C GLU A 771 -14.91 28.50 16.97
N PHE A 772 -14.86 29.75 16.54
CA PHE A 772 -15.59 30.88 17.09
C PHE A 772 -16.37 31.52 15.95
N GLU A 773 -17.69 31.59 16.07
CA GLU A 773 -18.56 32.23 15.09
C GLU A 773 -19.41 33.28 15.80
N ALA A 774 -19.33 34.53 15.34
CA ALA A 774 -20.13 35.64 15.86
C ALA A 774 -20.84 36.34 14.71
N SER A 775 -22.17 36.25 14.68
CA SER A 775 -23.00 36.92 13.67
C SER A 775 -23.79 38.08 14.31
N PRO A 776 -23.40 39.35 14.09
CA PRO A 776 -24.15 40.50 14.60
C PRO A 776 -25.56 40.58 14.01
N ARG A 777 -25.79 40.00 12.83
CA ARG A 777 -27.12 39.92 12.19
C ARG A 777 -28.06 38.95 12.91
N MET A 778 -27.55 37.81 13.38
CA MET A 778 -28.34 36.81 14.11
C MET A 778 -28.36 37.06 15.62
N GLN A 779 -27.51 37.96 16.13
CA GLN A 779 -27.24 38.18 17.56
C GLN A 779 -26.79 36.91 18.30
N GLU A 780 -26.14 35.99 17.58
CA GLU A 780 -25.62 34.73 18.11
C GLU A 780 -24.08 34.74 18.12
N THR A 781 -23.50 34.10 19.12
CA THR A 781 -22.06 33.86 19.24
C THR A 781 -21.84 32.46 19.82
N SER A 782 -21.19 31.60 19.04
CA SER A 782 -20.88 30.21 19.38
C SER A 782 -19.37 30.01 19.55
N VAL A 783 -19.01 29.08 20.44
CA VAL A 783 -17.62 28.66 20.68
C VAL A 783 -17.61 27.15 20.71
N SER A 784 -17.13 26.54 19.65
CA SER A 784 -17.10 25.09 19.46
C SER A 784 -15.68 24.57 19.64
N PHE A 785 -15.48 23.70 20.63
CA PHE A 785 -14.25 22.92 20.83
C PHE A 785 -14.43 21.53 20.22
N GLY A 786 -13.43 21.05 19.49
CA GLY A 786 -13.42 19.73 18.84
C GLY A 786 -12.07 19.03 19.01
N TYR A 787 -12.09 17.70 19.08
CA TYR A 787 -10.87 16.90 19.06
C TYR A 787 -11.06 15.59 18.30
N GLN A 788 -10.00 15.15 17.64
CA GLN A 788 -9.91 13.88 16.92
C GLN A 788 -8.77 13.06 17.51
N LEU A 789 -9.09 11.84 17.93
CA LEU A 789 -8.16 10.83 18.44
C LEU A 789 -8.12 9.64 17.47
N ASP A 790 -6.99 9.46 16.80
CA ASP A 790 -6.73 8.35 15.90
C ASP A 790 -5.99 7.22 16.64
N VAL A 791 -6.51 6.00 16.55
CA VAL A 791 -5.96 4.80 17.21
C VAL A 791 -5.57 3.76 16.14
N PRO A 792 -4.38 3.88 15.52
CA PRO A 792 -4.00 3.06 14.36
C PRO A 792 -4.02 1.55 14.64
N LYS A 793 -3.54 1.12 15.82
CA LYS A 793 -3.53 -0.29 16.24
C LYS A 793 -4.92 -0.94 16.23
N ALA A 794 -5.98 -0.15 16.35
CA ALA A 794 -7.35 -0.61 16.37
C ALA A 794 -8.14 -0.27 15.09
N ASN A 795 -7.54 0.41 14.09
CA ASN A 795 -8.27 0.98 12.94
C ASN A 795 -9.51 1.79 13.36
N LEU A 796 -9.39 2.54 14.46
CA LEU A 796 -10.47 3.30 15.08
C LEU A 796 -10.10 4.77 15.14
N GLN A 797 -11.06 5.63 14.82
CA GLN A 797 -10.98 7.08 14.93
C GLN A 797 -12.14 7.55 15.81
N PHE A 798 -11.83 8.36 16.82
CA PHE A 798 -12.81 9.00 17.70
C PHE A 798 -12.79 10.50 17.43
N LYS A 799 -13.96 11.14 17.30
CA LYS A 799 -14.12 12.59 17.23
C LYS A 799 -15.09 13.05 18.31
N GLY A 800 -14.73 14.06 19.09
CA GLY A 800 -15.59 14.66 20.10
C GLY A 800 -15.73 16.16 19.89
N SER A 801 -16.87 16.73 20.29
CA SER A 801 -17.06 18.19 20.33
C SER A 801 -17.93 18.65 21.50
N LEU A 802 -17.73 19.91 21.87
CA LEU A 802 -18.51 20.65 22.86
C LEU A 802 -18.68 22.10 22.35
N ASP A 803 -19.92 22.56 22.21
CA ASP A 803 -20.24 23.95 21.87
C ASP A 803 -20.77 24.73 23.08
N SER A 804 -20.59 26.06 23.07
CA SER A 804 -21.08 27.00 24.10
C SER A 804 -22.60 26.91 24.34
N ASN A 805 -23.36 26.40 23.37
CA ASN A 805 -24.79 26.09 23.52
C ASN A 805 -25.09 24.82 24.34
N TRP A 806 -24.09 24.22 25.00
CA TRP A 806 -24.16 22.93 25.69
C TRP A 806 -24.62 21.79 24.77
N VAL A 807 -24.05 21.75 23.57
CA VAL A 807 -24.18 20.63 22.64
C VAL A 807 -22.91 19.78 22.75
N VAL A 808 -23.07 18.52 23.17
CA VAL A 808 -21.99 17.53 23.25
C VAL A 808 -22.16 16.56 22.09
N GLY A 809 -21.14 16.48 21.23
CA GLY A 809 -21.08 15.56 20.08
C GLY A 809 -19.98 14.52 20.26
N ALA A 810 -20.23 13.29 19.83
CA ALA A 810 -19.20 12.25 19.73
C ALA A 810 -19.48 11.33 18.53
N THR A 811 -18.43 10.98 17.79
CA THR A 811 -18.47 10.04 16.67
C THR A 811 -17.30 9.06 16.75
N ILE A 812 -17.59 7.77 16.66
CA ILE A 812 -16.61 6.68 16.56
C ILE A 812 -16.70 6.10 15.16
N GLU A 813 -15.62 6.16 14.40
CA GLU A 813 -15.43 5.43 13.14
C GLU A 813 -14.51 4.23 13.37
N LYS A 814 -14.91 3.06 12.88
CA LYS A 814 -14.17 1.80 12.97
C LYS A 814 -14.09 1.16 11.60
N LYS A 815 -12.87 1.03 11.06
CA LYS A 815 -12.60 0.38 9.76
C LYS A 815 -12.31 -1.10 10.00
N LEU A 816 -13.15 -1.99 9.46
CA LEU A 816 -13.07 -3.44 9.71
C LEU A 816 -12.22 -4.17 8.66
N LEU A 817 -10.95 -3.80 8.54
CA LEU A 817 -9.98 -4.52 7.69
C LEU A 817 -9.93 -6.01 8.09
N PRO A 818 -9.96 -6.97 7.13
CA PRO A 818 -9.80 -6.79 5.68
C PRO A 818 -11.10 -6.57 4.88
N LEU A 819 -12.26 -6.45 5.53
CA LEU A 819 -13.51 -6.14 4.82
C LEU A 819 -13.51 -4.67 4.38
N PRO A 820 -14.04 -4.34 3.19
CA PRO A 820 -14.22 -2.96 2.74
C PRO A 820 -15.46 -2.36 3.41
N LEU A 821 -15.42 -2.28 4.75
CA LEU A 821 -16.54 -1.90 5.59
C LEU A 821 -16.10 -1.01 6.75
N SER A 822 -16.65 0.20 6.78
CA SER A 822 -16.49 1.16 7.89
C SER A 822 -17.80 1.29 8.64
N LEU A 823 -17.74 1.14 9.96
CA LEU A 823 -18.84 1.42 10.88
C LEU A 823 -18.65 2.79 11.51
N VAL A 824 -19.69 3.60 11.53
CA VAL A 824 -19.71 4.91 12.19
C VAL A 824 -20.83 4.92 13.22
N LEU A 825 -20.55 5.27 14.46
CA LEU A 825 -21.55 5.51 15.49
C LEU A 825 -21.42 6.95 15.96
N CYS A 826 -22.49 7.74 15.88
CA CYS A 826 -22.49 9.12 16.33
C CYS A 826 -23.62 9.41 17.32
N SER A 827 -23.37 10.32 18.24
CA SER A 827 -24.27 10.71 19.32
C SER A 827 -24.12 12.20 19.60
N PHE A 828 -25.23 12.93 19.59
CA PHE A 828 -25.30 14.36 19.86
C PHE A 828 -26.37 14.63 20.92
N LEU A 829 -25.98 15.30 22.00
CA LEU A 829 -26.84 15.67 23.10
C LEU A 829 -26.84 17.20 23.25
N ASN A 830 -27.98 17.83 22.97
CA ASN A 830 -28.21 19.24 23.26
C ASN A 830 -28.89 19.35 24.63
N HIS A 831 -28.12 19.69 25.67
CA HIS A 831 -28.63 19.81 27.03
C HIS A 831 -29.65 20.93 27.17
N ARG A 832 -29.45 22.08 26.50
CA ARG A 832 -30.34 23.25 26.58
C ARG A 832 -31.72 23.00 25.98
N LYS A 833 -31.81 22.19 24.92
CA LYS A 833 -33.06 21.82 24.22
C LYS A 833 -33.57 20.42 24.63
N ASN A 834 -32.90 19.74 25.55
CA ASN A 834 -33.11 18.34 25.93
C ASN A 834 -33.32 17.39 24.72
N LYS A 835 -32.55 17.60 23.64
CA LYS A 835 -32.65 16.80 22.41
C LYS A 835 -31.44 15.87 22.31
N PHE A 836 -31.71 14.56 22.28
CA PHE A 836 -30.73 13.54 21.98
C PHE A 836 -30.93 13.05 20.54
N GLN A 837 -29.84 12.93 19.78
CA GLN A 837 -29.80 12.35 18.43
C GLN A 837 -28.70 11.31 18.40
N CYS A 838 -29.04 10.09 17.97
CA CYS A 838 -28.07 9.03 17.71
C CYS A 838 -28.15 8.66 16.23
N GLY A 839 -27.00 8.32 15.65
CA GLY A 839 -26.89 7.86 14.28
C GLY A 839 -25.96 6.67 14.15
N PHE A 840 -26.29 5.74 13.26
CA PHE A 840 -25.47 4.59 12.92
C PHE A 840 -25.23 4.57 11.40
N GLY A 841 -23.96 4.56 11.02
CA GLY A 841 -23.48 4.60 9.65
C GLY A 841 -22.78 3.30 9.27
N VAL A 842 -23.09 2.78 8.09
CA VAL A 842 -22.35 1.67 7.47
C VAL A 842 -21.92 2.14 6.09
N THR A 843 -20.61 2.19 5.84
CA THR A 843 -20.06 2.42 4.50
C THR A 843 -19.44 1.13 3.99
N ILE A 844 -19.85 0.70 2.80
CA ILE A 844 -19.40 -0.52 2.12
C ILE A 844 -18.81 -0.11 0.77
N GLY A 845 -17.58 -0.52 0.46
CA GLY A 845 -16.94 -0.26 -0.85
C GLY A 845 -15.42 -0.16 -0.80
#